data_AF-A0AA39JTI8-F1
#
_entry.id   AF-A0AA39JTI8-F1
#
_cell.length_a   1.000
_cell.length_b   1.000
_cell.length_c   1.000
_cell.angle_alpha   90.00
_cell.angle_beta   90.00
_cell.angle_gamma   90.00
#
_symmetry.space_group_name_H-M   'P 1'
#
loop_
_entity.id
_entity.type
_entity.pdbx_description
1 polymer ?
#
loop_
_entity_poly.entity_id
_entity_poly.type
_entity_poly.pdbx_seq_one_letter_code
_entity_poly.pdbx_strand_id
1 'polypeptide(L)'
;MAENRCRSAARADRILQLLPSYYQCRRNKIRGISEGAVFEHAVTTPFRGFSKVWFLIGVGISISVATKKNVMNPGLHNRRRSAREDHIPSRSKVSSPPKILLADQGLYRRTIRSDPSQVVILRLLIPSACGLHFIAAGNISLSTIALMLALARPNTIIIRLAAQPVVNTFRSDGWKSLAQNKGESHNISEDESEYYNDEDSSSSGYSTEEEYDPRAVTLSANTEIGKEESSIPVLRQRSYTGTDKTVIPSSLANTPCADLGVDGVLDKLNITLGTSYPLDSVISVLSSYVAQGLDFGTTYAYLRHYWSRRDIPTIEHRLRTNERNDSETRRNAVVDNRVTKTNISPRRIWDLYANRVVPQWVVRKRPVGVSHAWMSDEERMDVMTPINGYEWPVPIPKDANLDLIRIELLNLGAQYVWLDVLCLRQNYAIRDDYHEEDLRKERLRVEEWKLDVPTIGWVYDEADVVCYFSGLGRPLNLKHGDFESDRCWFNRAWTVQETSTHLGLAIAGQVRGHIMEEDMQIMLSQKLESLEAARFYRTTINVLSQMQHRMATNPVDKVAGLIYLLNMESIPIYDMKQSEEEAWAVLVDDMRPRSRADLFFYFPEPGNGNKCWRPSWEQVMTQKFHFRYESMKLEGVRRMEENDVDWFDGLRIDSVQVCGLADASSTGDLRRGQLFVKIGIKAPHAFEIVADHEYSIPDGSYTLLGSHRGTSMRLIFAVGRLRQDGKFEKLSVFTMTDPREIVFWSLGVETYGVKTVLC
;
A
#
# COMPACT_ATOMS: atom_id res chain seq x y z
N MET A 1 -62.77 3.60 15.06
CA MET A 1 -62.89 4.97 15.59
C MET A 1 -61.54 5.61 15.38
N ALA A 2 -61.46 6.61 14.51
CA ALA A 2 -61.56 8.03 14.87
C ALA A 2 -60.27 8.57 15.51
N GLU A 3 -59.43 9.12 14.63
CA GLU A 3 -58.91 10.50 14.69
C GLU A 3 -58.45 11.08 16.05
N ASN A 4 -57.18 11.50 16.12
CA ASN A 4 -56.84 12.93 15.94
C ASN A 4 -55.33 13.23 16.00
N ARG A 5 -54.81 14.01 15.03
CA ARG A 5 -54.06 15.25 15.30
C ARG A 5 -53.95 16.13 14.04
N CYS A 6 -54.88 17.08 13.96
CA CYS A 6 -54.75 18.34 13.21
C CYS A 6 -53.63 19.23 13.82
N ARG A 7 -53.13 20.33 13.24
CA ARG A 7 -53.12 20.91 11.87
C ARG A 7 -52.21 22.17 11.91
N SER A 8 -51.37 22.38 10.89
CA SER A 8 -50.93 23.72 10.43
C SER A 8 -50.11 23.57 9.13
N ALA A 9 -50.33 24.33 8.05
CA ALA A 9 -51.35 25.34 7.78
C ALA A 9 -51.68 25.39 6.27
N ALA A 10 -52.79 26.03 5.88
CA ALA A 10 -53.15 26.28 4.49
C ALA A 10 -54.09 27.49 4.37
N ARG A 11 -54.09 28.14 3.19
CA ARG A 11 -54.91 29.31 2.74
C ARG A 11 -54.54 30.70 3.35
N ALA A 12 -54.63 31.82 2.60
CA ALA A 12 -54.90 32.00 1.16
C ALA A 12 -54.53 33.40 0.59
N ASP A 13 -54.26 33.41 -0.71
CA ASP A 13 -54.54 34.40 -1.78
C ASP A 13 -54.23 35.90 -1.65
N ARG A 14 -53.27 36.36 -2.49
CA ARG A 14 -53.28 37.55 -3.39
C ARG A 14 -51.98 37.60 -4.22
N ILE A 15 -51.92 38.09 -5.47
CA ILE A 15 -52.94 38.35 -6.51
C ILE A 15 -52.23 38.35 -7.91
N LEU A 16 -52.94 38.59 -9.02
CA LEU A 16 -52.38 38.60 -10.39
C LEU A 16 -51.49 39.83 -10.69
N GLN A 17 -50.46 39.67 -11.55
CA GLN A 17 -50.52 40.11 -12.97
C GLN A 17 -49.27 39.77 -13.83
N LEU A 18 -49.52 39.58 -15.13
CA LEU A 18 -48.60 39.68 -16.30
C LEU A 18 -47.40 38.70 -16.45
N LEU A 19 -47.72 37.53 -17.02
CA LEU A 19 -46.90 36.83 -18.04
C LEU A 19 -47.34 37.32 -19.46
N PRO A 20 -46.53 37.22 -20.54
CA PRO A 20 -46.32 35.95 -21.27
C PRO A 20 -44.90 35.83 -21.91
N SER A 21 -44.51 34.84 -22.76
CA SER A 21 -45.30 33.87 -23.53
C SER A 21 -44.53 32.56 -23.90
N TYR A 22 -45.26 31.43 -23.92
CA TYR A 22 -45.39 30.44 -25.02
C TYR A 22 -44.13 29.66 -25.53
N TYR A 23 -44.20 28.37 -25.93
CA TYR A 23 -45.25 27.32 -25.89
C TYR A 23 -44.59 25.93 -26.04
N GLN A 24 -45.35 24.83 -25.93
CA GLN A 24 -44.80 23.46 -26.01
C GLN A 24 -45.51 22.55 -27.05
N CYS A 25 -44.72 21.68 -27.69
CA CYS A 25 -45.10 20.42 -28.38
C CYS A 25 -46.02 20.45 -29.64
N ARG A 26 -45.54 19.82 -30.73
CA ARG A 26 -46.34 18.93 -31.60
C ARG A 26 -45.48 17.82 -32.21
N ARG A 27 -46.12 16.86 -32.91
CA ARG A 27 -45.64 15.47 -33.12
C ARG A 27 -45.46 15.09 -34.60
N ASN A 28 -44.68 14.02 -34.83
CA ASN A 28 -44.70 13.09 -35.98
C ASN A 28 -44.11 13.51 -37.37
N LYS A 29 -42.85 13.08 -37.61
CA LYS A 29 -42.44 12.00 -38.56
C LYS A 29 -43.07 11.96 -39.98
N ILE A 30 -42.24 12.14 -41.01
CA ILE A 30 -42.31 11.46 -42.33
C ILE A 30 -40.90 11.40 -42.98
N ARG A 31 -40.74 10.60 -44.05
CA ARG A 31 -39.45 10.19 -44.69
C ARG A 31 -38.83 11.27 -45.61
N GLY A 32 -37.51 11.22 -45.79
CA GLY A 32 -36.95 10.91 -47.13
C GLY A 32 -35.77 11.72 -47.70
N ILE A 33 -34.73 10.97 -48.12
CA ILE A 33 -33.98 11.11 -49.39
C ILE A 33 -32.80 12.12 -49.50
N SER A 34 -31.63 11.54 -49.80
CA SER A 34 -30.42 11.98 -50.56
C SER A 34 -29.63 13.27 -50.22
N GLU A 35 -28.30 13.14 -50.39
CA GLU A 35 -27.37 13.94 -51.22
C GLU A 35 -27.74 15.41 -51.57
N GLY A 36 -26.83 16.38 -51.59
CA GLY A 36 -25.37 16.34 -51.44
C GLY A 36 -24.70 17.34 -52.41
N ALA A 37 -23.58 17.97 -51.99
CA ALA A 37 -22.82 18.97 -52.77
C ALA A 37 -23.58 20.32 -53.01
N VAL A 38 -22.98 21.47 -53.38
CA VAL A 38 -21.59 21.98 -53.38
C VAL A 38 -21.60 23.52 -53.58
N PHE A 39 -20.50 24.23 -53.25
CA PHE A 39 -20.24 25.68 -53.52
C PHE A 39 -21.16 26.70 -52.78
N GLU A 40 -20.85 28.01 -52.68
CA GLU A 40 -19.84 28.82 -53.39
C GLU A 40 -19.23 30.01 -52.60
N HIS A 41 -18.07 30.48 -53.08
CA HIS A 41 -17.42 31.80 -52.99
C HIS A 41 -17.09 32.56 -51.67
N ALA A 42 -16.01 33.33 -51.77
CA ALA A 42 -15.36 34.12 -50.73
C ALA A 42 -15.43 35.63 -51.03
N VAL A 43 -15.22 36.47 -50.00
CA VAL A 43 -15.01 37.93 -50.12
C VAL A 43 -13.76 38.33 -49.29
N THR A 44 -13.19 39.50 -49.59
CA THR A 44 -11.78 39.86 -49.35
C THR A 44 -11.43 40.55 -48.03
N THR A 45 -10.12 40.53 -47.72
CA THR A 45 -9.41 41.19 -46.59
C THR A 45 -9.48 42.73 -46.60
N PRO A 46 -9.16 43.41 -45.47
CA PRO A 46 -7.81 44.03 -45.42
C PRO A 46 -7.12 44.17 -44.02
N PHE A 47 -5.90 43.61 -43.93
CA PHE A 47 -4.64 44.22 -43.43
C PHE A 47 -4.37 44.66 -41.95
N ARG A 48 -3.06 44.49 -41.60
CA ARG A 48 -2.27 44.99 -40.45
C ARG A 48 -2.49 44.31 -39.08
N GLY A 49 -1.46 43.87 -38.35
CA GLY A 49 -0.03 43.72 -38.72
C GLY A 49 0.92 43.60 -37.51
N PHE A 50 2.00 42.84 -37.63
CA PHE A 50 3.11 42.78 -36.66
C PHE A 50 4.47 42.63 -37.38
N SER A 51 5.55 43.11 -36.76
CA SER A 51 6.90 43.21 -37.37
C SER A 51 7.93 42.26 -36.74
N LYS A 52 9.15 42.25 -37.28
CA LYS A 52 10.18 41.20 -37.13
C LYS A 52 11.32 41.55 -36.16
N VAL A 53 11.71 40.54 -35.34
CA VAL A 53 13.09 40.09 -34.95
C VAL A 53 14.09 41.19 -34.50
N TRP A 54 14.70 41.15 -33.31
CA TRP A 54 15.81 40.26 -32.89
C TRP A 54 16.05 40.31 -31.37
N PHE A 55 16.63 39.24 -30.80
CA PHE A 55 17.76 39.34 -29.85
C PHE A 55 18.59 38.05 -29.85
N LEU A 56 19.91 38.13 -29.62
CA LEU A 56 20.80 36.97 -29.50
C LEU A 56 21.02 36.58 -28.03
N ILE A 57 21.26 35.28 -27.79
CA ILE A 57 21.98 34.79 -26.61
C ILE A 57 23.24 34.09 -27.10
N GLY A 58 24.41 34.68 -26.82
CA GLY A 58 25.70 34.06 -27.08
C GLY A 58 26.24 33.38 -25.82
N VAL A 59 26.47 32.06 -25.88
CA VAL A 59 27.13 31.32 -24.80
C VAL A 59 28.63 31.27 -25.08
N GLY A 60 29.41 32.11 -24.39
CA GLY A 60 30.86 32.12 -24.49
C GLY A 60 31.51 30.99 -23.69
N ILE A 61 32.10 30.00 -24.37
CA ILE A 61 32.90 28.95 -23.74
C ILE A 61 34.36 29.42 -23.67
N SER A 62 34.83 29.80 -22.49
CA SER A 62 36.24 30.11 -22.25
C SER A 62 37.05 28.82 -22.04
N ILE A 63 37.82 28.42 -23.07
CA ILE A 63 38.81 27.35 -22.95
C ILE A 63 40.07 27.90 -22.28
N SER A 64 40.44 27.36 -21.12
CA SER A 64 41.73 27.67 -20.47
C SER A 64 42.70 26.50 -20.63
N VAL A 65 43.87 26.76 -21.21
CA VAL A 65 44.88 25.75 -21.51
C VAL A 65 45.93 25.69 -20.41
N ALA A 66 45.98 24.59 -19.66
CA ALA A 66 47.01 24.32 -18.66
C ALA A 66 47.94 23.19 -19.14
N THR A 67 49.20 23.52 -19.44
CA THR A 67 50.19 22.56 -19.94
C THR A 67 50.90 21.82 -18.79
N LYS A 68 50.98 20.49 -18.88
CA LYS A 68 51.82 19.69 -17.97
C LYS A 68 53.30 19.81 -18.32
N LYS A 69 54.14 20.05 -17.32
CA LYS A 69 55.58 19.69 -17.32
C LYS A 69 55.95 19.07 -15.97
N ASN A 70 56.61 17.92 -16.01
CA ASN A 70 57.21 17.27 -14.84
C ASN A 70 58.65 17.74 -14.67
N VAL A 71 59.08 18.06 -13.44
CA VAL A 71 60.50 18.09 -13.01
C VAL A 71 60.58 17.50 -11.59
N MET A 72 61.78 17.07 -11.17
CA MET A 72 62.04 16.10 -10.10
C MET A 72 61.92 16.59 -8.65
N ASN A 73 61.87 15.62 -7.73
CA ASN A 73 62.29 15.67 -6.31
C ASN A 73 63.80 16.05 -6.21
N PRO A 74 64.37 16.53 -5.06
CA PRO A 74 64.40 15.75 -3.81
C PRO A 74 64.48 16.50 -2.44
N GLY A 75 64.17 15.80 -1.35
CA GLY A 75 65.14 15.61 -0.24
C GLY A 75 64.95 16.32 1.14
N LEU A 76 64.81 15.49 2.19
CA LEU A 76 65.23 15.72 3.61
C LEU A 76 64.43 16.80 4.41
N HIS A 77 64.34 16.79 5.76
CA HIS A 77 65.19 16.17 6.79
C HIS A 77 64.42 15.77 8.11
N ASN A 78 65.13 15.36 9.17
CA ASN A 78 64.59 14.69 10.39
C ASN A 78 64.49 15.55 11.67
N ARG A 79 63.55 15.23 12.58
CA ARG A 79 63.68 14.93 14.06
C ARG A 79 62.27 14.88 14.72
N ARG A 80 61.89 13.97 15.67
CA ARG A 80 62.41 13.58 17.03
C ARG A 80 62.27 14.73 18.07
N ARG A 81 61.87 14.53 19.35
CA ARG A 81 61.66 13.32 20.22
C ARG A 81 60.96 13.69 21.56
N SER A 82 60.42 12.69 22.30
CA SER A 82 60.07 12.68 23.76
C SER A 82 59.00 13.67 24.27
N ALA A 83 58.08 13.41 25.22
CA ALA A 83 57.80 12.32 26.20
C ALA A 83 58.56 12.31 27.56
N ARG A 84 57.81 12.57 28.66
CA ARG A 84 57.83 11.98 30.04
C ARG A 84 56.84 12.77 30.96
N GLU A 85 55.96 12.15 31.76
CA GLU A 85 56.14 11.56 33.13
C GLU A 85 56.56 12.61 34.19
N ASP A 86 56.00 12.72 35.40
CA ASP A 86 54.82 12.08 36.04
C ASP A 86 54.41 12.84 37.33
N HIS A 87 53.16 12.69 37.82
CA HIS A 87 52.82 12.40 39.24
C HIS A 87 51.31 12.50 39.60
N ILE A 88 50.80 11.42 40.19
CA ILE A 88 49.57 11.28 41.02
C ILE A 88 50.01 11.19 42.52
N PRO A 89 49.17 11.06 43.59
CA PRO A 89 47.77 10.58 43.66
C PRO A 89 46.81 11.26 44.69
N SER A 90 45.52 10.89 44.71
CA SER A 90 44.94 10.07 45.82
C SER A 90 43.41 9.86 45.78
N ARG A 91 42.99 8.59 45.96
CA ARG A 91 41.81 8.05 46.69
C ARG A 91 40.37 8.57 46.36
N SER A 92 39.31 7.74 46.33
CA SER A 92 39.19 6.26 46.44
C SER A 92 37.75 5.77 46.20
N LYS A 93 37.58 4.53 45.66
CA LYS A 93 36.50 3.51 45.88
C LYS A 93 35.03 3.99 45.93
N VAL A 94 34.04 3.45 45.22
CA VAL A 94 33.48 2.06 45.09
C VAL A 94 32.50 2.11 43.89
N SER A 95 32.21 1.13 43.01
CA SER A 95 32.73 -0.20 42.61
C SER A 95 32.29 -0.48 41.14
N SER A 96 32.28 -1.72 40.62
CA SER A 96 31.75 -2.04 39.28
C SER A 96 31.27 -3.49 39.12
N PRO A 97 30.17 -3.76 38.38
CA PRO A 97 29.88 -5.05 37.73
C PRO A 97 30.61 -5.16 36.35
N PRO A 98 30.62 -6.33 35.69
CA PRO A 98 31.63 -6.64 34.66
C PRO A 98 31.33 -6.10 33.25
N LYS A 99 32.38 -6.04 32.40
CA LYS A 99 32.31 -5.66 30.99
C LYS A 99 32.28 -6.88 30.05
N ILE A 100 31.35 -6.82 29.10
CA ILE A 100 31.52 -7.04 27.65
C ILE A 100 32.34 -8.26 27.21
N LEU A 101 31.66 -9.19 26.53
CA LEU A 101 32.16 -9.81 25.30
C LEU A 101 31.14 -9.53 24.18
N LEU A 102 31.48 -8.61 23.28
CA LEU A 102 30.74 -8.35 22.05
C LEU A 102 31.49 -9.02 20.90
N ALA A 103 30.83 -9.97 20.22
CA ALA A 103 31.35 -10.55 18.99
C ALA A 103 31.09 -9.60 17.82
N ASP A 104 32.11 -9.37 16.99
CA ASP A 104 32.02 -8.54 15.80
C ASP A 104 31.31 -9.29 14.66
N GLN A 105 30.35 -8.64 13.98
CA GLN A 105 29.72 -9.13 12.77
C GLN A 105 29.58 -7.98 11.75
N GLY A 106 30.57 -7.90 10.85
CA GLY A 106 30.66 -6.84 9.85
C GLY A 106 29.59 -6.92 8.77
N LEU A 107 28.83 -5.84 8.57
CA LEU A 107 27.92 -5.70 7.43
C LEU A 107 28.69 -5.50 6.11
N TYR A 108 28.45 -6.37 5.14
CA TYR A 108 28.96 -6.24 3.77
C TYR A 108 28.28 -5.06 3.03
N ARG A 109 28.90 -3.87 3.05
CA ARG A 109 28.55 -2.78 2.12
C ARG A 109 29.25 -3.01 0.77
N ARG A 110 28.52 -3.52 -0.23
CA ARG A 110 28.95 -3.50 -1.64
C ARG A 110 28.83 -2.07 -2.20
N THR A 111 29.93 -1.32 -2.16
CA THR A 111 30.05 -0.05 -2.88
C THR A 111 30.30 -0.32 -4.36
N ILE A 112 29.27 -0.18 -5.20
CA ILE A 112 29.43 -0.23 -6.65
C ILE A 112 30.13 1.05 -7.12
N ARG A 113 31.35 0.93 -7.64
CA ARG A 113 31.98 1.97 -8.47
C ARG A 113 31.56 1.73 -9.92
N SER A 114 30.96 2.74 -10.55
CA SER A 114 30.64 2.71 -11.98
C SER A 114 31.88 2.97 -12.84
N ASP A 115 32.20 2.05 -13.74
CA ASP A 115 33.26 2.23 -14.74
C ASP A 115 32.72 3.06 -15.93
N PRO A 116 33.33 4.19 -16.31
CA PRO A 116 32.83 5.07 -17.38
C PRO A 116 33.18 4.58 -18.79
N SER A 117 32.99 3.30 -19.10
CA SER A 117 33.44 2.69 -20.36
C SER A 117 32.49 1.68 -21.03
N GLN A 118 31.16 1.83 -20.85
CA GLN A 118 30.17 1.14 -21.71
C GLN A 118 29.18 2.11 -22.37
N VAL A 119 29.08 2.03 -23.70
CA VAL A 119 28.16 2.82 -24.52
C VAL A 119 26.94 1.97 -24.86
N VAL A 120 25.78 2.30 -24.27
CA VAL A 120 24.50 1.65 -24.60
C VAL A 120 23.86 2.39 -25.78
N ILE A 121 23.79 1.73 -26.94
CA ILE A 121 23.16 2.28 -28.16
C ILE A 121 21.66 1.99 -28.14
N LEU A 122 20.86 2.95 -27.66
CA LEU A 122 19.41 2.94 -27.82
C LEU A 122 19.01 3.42 -29.22
N ARG A 123 18.44 2.53 -30.04
CA ARG A 123 17.75 2.90 -31.28
C ARG A 123 16.27 3.14 -31.00
N LEU A 124 15.81 4.39 -31.04
CA LEU A 124 14.39 4.67 -31.27
C LEU A 124 14.08 4.49 -32.76
N LEU A 125 12.99 3.78 -33.06
CA LEU A 125 12.32 3.78 -34.35
C LEU A 125 11.00 4.52 -34.19
N ILE A 126 10.90 5.71 -34.79
CA ILE A 126 9.66 6.49 -34.86
C ILE A 126 9.15 6.37 -36.31
N PRO A 127 7.94 5.85 -36.54
CA PRO A 127 7.34 5.83 -37.86
C PRO A 127 6.73 7.20 -38.19
N SER A 128 7.41 8.00 -39.02
CA SER A 128 6.83 9.20 -39.62
C SER A 128 7.03 9.20 -41.14
N ALA A 129 5.98 9.55 -41.89
CA ALA A 129 6.13 10.01 -43.26
C ALA A 129 6.97 11.30 -43.28
N CYS A 130 7.58 11.60 -44.44
CA CYS A 130 8.65 12.61 -44.61
C CYS A 130 9.95 12.24 -43.86
N GLY A 131 10.88 11.58 -44.56
CA GLY A 131 12.15 11.15 -43.99
C GLY A 131 13.16 12.28 -43.79
N LEU A 132 13.64 12.44 -42.56
CA LEU A 132 14.78 13.28 -42.20
C LEU A 132 15.51 12.62 -41.01
N HIS A 133 16.69 12.06 -41.24
CA HIS A 133 17.49 11.43 -40.18
C HIS A 133 18.30 12.47 -39.42
N PHE A 134 18.05 12.61 -38.11
CA PHE A 134 18.96 13.27 -37.19
C PHE A 134 19.81 12.23 -36.45
N ILE A 135 21.13 12.43 -36.45
CA ILE A 135 22.08 11.72 -35.60
C ILE A 135 22.60 12.72 -34.56
N ALA A 136 22.33 12.45 -33.28
CA ALA A 136 22.85 13.23 -32.17
C ALA A 136 23.61 12.30 -31.22
N ALA A 137 24.93 12.40 -31.19
CA ALA A 137 25.78 11.66 -30.26
C ALA A 137 26.19 12.58 -29.10
N GLY A 138 25.69 12.31 -27.90
CA GLY A 138 26.00 13.08 -26.70
C GLY A 138 25.32 12.53 -25.45
N ASN A 139 25.92 12.76 -24.28
CA ASN A 139 25.39 12.27 -23.00
C ASN A 139 24.17 13.09 -22.57
N ILE A 140 22.97 12.52 -22.72
CA ILE A 140 21.72 13.09 -22.20
C ILE A 140 21.55 12.66 -20.74
N SER A 141 21.32 13.62 -19.84
CA SER A 141 21.10 13.32 -18.42
C SER A 141 19.71 12.73 -18.16
N LEU A 142 19.57 11.89 -17.11
CA LEU A 142 18.28 11.31 -16.70
C LEU A 142 17.20 12.39 -16.44
N SER A 143 17.58 13.54 -15.90
CA SER A 143 16.70 14.71 -15.73
C SER A 143 16.16 15.28 -17.06
N THR A 144 16.95 15.24 -18.13
CA THR A 144 16.52 15.67 -19.47
C THR A 144 15.56 14.66 -20.09
N ILE A 145 15.75 13.36 -19.83
CA ILE A 145 14.83 12.30 -20.27
C ILE A 145 13.49 12.44 -19.53
N ALA A 146 13.51 12.65 -18.21
CA ALA A 146 12.31 12.91 -17.41
C ALA A 146 11.54 14.15 -17.90
N LEU A 147 12.24 15.24 -18.25
CA LEU A 147 11.62 16.44 -18.81
C LEU A 147 10.98 16.21 -20.18
N MET A 148 11.59 15.40 -21.06
CA MET A 148 10.98 15.04 -22.35
C MET A 148 9.78 14.11 -22.20
N LEU A 149 9.79 13.20 -21.22
CA LEU A 149 8.62 12.37 -20.89
C LEU A 149 7.46 13.22 -20.34
N ALA A 150 7.75 14.22 -19.49
CA ALA A 150 6.75 15.13 -18.94
C ALA A 150 6.12 16.10 -19.96
N LEU A 151 6.69 16.21 -21.16
CA LEU A 151 6.20 17.09 -22.24
C LEU A 151 5.51 16.33 -23.39
N ALA A 152 5.49 15.00 -23.36
CA ALA A 152 4.78 14.18 -24.33
C ALA A 152 3.28 14.10 -23.99
N ARG A 153 2.39 14.41 -24.94
CA ARG A 153 0.94 14.27 -24.74
C ARG A 153 0.52 12.79 -24.79
N PRO A 154 -0.44 12.34 -23.94
CA PRO A 154 -0.85 10.95 -23.88
C PRO A 154 -1.77 10.60 -25.07
N ASN A 155 -1.18 10.16 -26.19
CA ASN A 155 -1.78 9.23 -27.16
C ASN A 155 -0.79 8.89 -28.30
N THR A 156 0.25 8.10 -27.99
CA THR A 156 0.95 7.13 -28.87
C THR A 156 2.22 6.68 -28.17
N ILE A 157 2.27 5.44 -27.69
CA ILE A 157 3.45 4.55 -27.59
C ILE A 157 2.97 3.22 -27.00
N ILE A 158 3.29 2.10 -27.66
CA ILE A 158 3.16 0.75 -27.11
C ILE A 158 4.56 0.16 -27.05
N ILE A 159 5.03 -0.20 -25.86
CA ILE A 159 6.33 -0.86 -25.68
C ILE A 159 6.10 -2.35 -25.45
N ARG A 160 6.48 -3.18 -26.43
CA ARG A 160 6.72 -4.61 -26.19
C ARG A 160 8.20 -4.80 -25.84
N LEU A 161 8.47 -5.28 -24.63
CA LEU A 161 9.78 -5.81 -24.27
C LEU A 161 9.87 -7.27 -24.71
N ALA A 162 10.88 -7.58 -25.52
CA ALA A 162 11.28 -8.95 -25.83
C ALA A 162 12.77 -9.09 -25.50
N ALA A 163 13.10 -10.06 -24.65
CA ALA A 163 14.47 -10.35 -24.26
C ALA A 163 14.95 -11.64 -24.94
N GLN A 164 16.15 -11.61 -25.52
CA GLN A 164 16.90 -12.80 -25.91
C GLN A 164 18.25 -12.81 -25.16
N PRO A 165 18.71 -13.98 -24.70
CA PRO A 165 19.99 -14.08 -24.00
C PRO A 165 21.16 -14.07 -24.99
N VAL A 166 22.20 -13.29 -24.69
CA VAL A 166 23.50 -13.37 -25.39
C VAL A 166 24.48 -14.11 -24.51
N VAL A 167 24.94 -15.27 -24.98
CA VAL A 167 26.01 -16.04 -24.33
C VAL A 167 27.36 -15.41 -24.66
N ASN A 168 28.17 -15.11 -23.64
CA ASN A 168 29.56 -14.68 -23.80
C ASN A 168 30.49 -15.74 -23.20
N THR A 169 31.24 -16.43 -24.07
CA THR A 169 32.34 -17.30 -23.67
C THR A 169 33.61 -16.48 -23.44
N PHE A 170 34.40 -16.84 -22.42
CA PHE A 170 35.74 -16.29 -22.22
C PHE A 170 36.76 -17.42 -22.03
N ARG A 171 37.79 -17.43 -22.88
CA ARG A 171 39.00 -18.24 -22.71
C ARG A 171 39.96 -17.55 -21.74
N SER A 172 40.76 -18.34 -21.03
CA SER A 172 41.99 -17.88 -20.39
C SER A 172 43.05 -18.99 -20.40
N ASP A 173 44.12 -18.82 -21.16
CA ASP A 173 45.26 -19.75 -21.25
C ASP A 173 46.46 -19.23 -20.44
N GLY A 174 47.07 -20.11 -19.63
CA GLY A 174 48.26 -19.83 -18.82
C GLY A 174 47.98 -19.06 -17.51
N TRP A 175 48.79 -19.17 -16.46
CA TRP A 175 50.15 -19.73 -16.35
C TRP A 175 50.25 -20.88 -15.32
N LYS A 176 51.35 -21.65 -15.35
CA LYS A 176 51.64 -22.77 -14.42
C LYS A 176 52.75 -22.43 -13.40
N SER A 177 52.73 -23.14 -12.27
CA SER A 177 53.87 -23.91 -11.69
C SER A 177 54.28 -23.60 -10.24
N LEU A 178 54.60 -24.69 -9.51
CA LEU A 178 55.20 -24.85 -8.17
C LEU A 178 54.26 -24.56 -6.97
N ALA A 179 53.72 -25.55 -6.21
CA ALA A 179 54.34 -26.65 -5.41
C ALA A 179 54.85 -26.17 -4.02
N GLN A 180 54.76 -26.89 -2.89
CA GLN A 180 54.15 -28.16 -2.41
C GLN A 180 54.20 -28.12 -0.85
N ASN A 181 53.69 -28.96 0.07
CA ASN A 181 52.95 -30.23 0.24
C ASN A 181 52.35 -30.16 1.69
N LYS A 182 51.48 -31.00 2.29
CA LYS A 182 50.55 -32.14 2.00
C LYS A 182 49.52 -32.12 3.17
N GLY A 183 48.47 -32.93 3.29
CA GLY A 183 47.86 -33.99 2.46
C GLY A 183 46.33 -34.00 2.71
N GLU A 184 45.51 -34.58 1.85
CA GLU A 184 45.14 -36.02 1.80
C GLU A 184 44.22 -36.51 2.95
N SER A 185 43.13 -37.26 2.69
CA SER A 185 42.47 -37.54 1.39
C SER A 185 41.08 -38.20 1.48
N HIS A 186 40.34 -38.12 0.37
CA HIS A 186 39.35 -39.10 -0.16
C HIS A 186 37.93 -39.19 0.48
N ASN A 187 36.84 -39.40 -0.29
CA ASN A 187 36.59 -39.31 -1.75
C ASN A 187 35.05 -39.15 -2.02
N ILE A 188 34.56 -38.43 -3.05
CA ILE A 188 34.31 -38.85 -4.46
C ILE A 188 33.30 -40.04 -4.54
N SER A 189 32.21 -40.01 -5.32
CA SER A 189 31.70 -39.01 -6.30
C SER A 189 30.24 -39.38 -6.76
N GLU A 190 29.63 -39.00 -7.90
CA GLU A 190 29.97 -38.30 -9.18
C GLU A 190 28.68 -37.69 -9.83
N ASP A 191 28.82 -37.06 -10.99
CA ASP A 191 27.75 -36.57 -11.90
C ASP A 191 27.24 -37.67 -12.88
N GLU A 192 26.22 -37.39 -13.70
CA GLU A 192 26.37 -37.32 -15.19
C GLU A 192 25.05 -36.97 -15.96
N SER A 193 25.17 -36.58 -17.24
CA SER A 193 24.05 -36.14 -18.11
C SER A 193 24.38 -36.20 -19.62
N GLU A 194 23.51 -36.83 -20.43
CA GLU A 194 23.54 -36.88 -21.92
C GLU A 194 22.08 -36.71 -22.45
N TYR A 195 21.71 -36.14 -23.62
CA TYR A 195 22.22 -36.08 -25.01
C TYR A 195 22.03 -37.39 -25.83
N TYR A 196 21.57 -37.45 -27.10
CA TYR A 196 21.08 -36.47 -28.13
C TYR A 196 19.62 -36.87 -28.58
N ASN A 197 18.94 -36.49 -29.68
CA ASN A 197 19.24 -35.77 -30.96
C ASN A 197 17.95 -35.12 -31.54
N ASP A 198 18.08 -34.28 -32.59
CA ASP A 198 16.99 -33.69 -33.40
C ASP A 198 16.54 -34.57 -34.61
N GLU A 199 15.35 -34.33 -35.18
CA GLU A 199 15.18 -33.81 -36.57
C GLU A 199 13.71 -33.52 -37.02
N ASP A 200 13.46 -32.23 -37.30
CA ASP A 200 12.72 -31.57 -38.41
C ASP A 200 11.23 -31.83 -38.85
N SER A 201 10.60 -30.69 -39.19
CA SER A 201 9.62 -30.41 -40.28
C SER A 201 8.26 -31.14 -40.41
N SER A 202 7.15 -30.43 -40.12
CA SER A 202 6.22 -29.87 -41.14
C SER A 202 4.87 -29.38 -40.58
N SER A 203 4.26 -28.38 -41.21
CA SER A 203 2.95 -27.82 -40.83
C SER A 203 1.79 -28.39 -41.67
N SER A 204 0.75 -28.91 -41.02
CA SER A 204 -0.63 -28.85 -41.53
C SER A 204 -1.60 -28.81 -40.34
N GLY A 205 -2.70 -28.04 -40.45
CA GLY A 205 -3.64 -27.85 -39.35
C GLY A 205 -5.05 -28.32 -39.68
N TYR A 206 -5.65 -29.08 -38.76
CA TYR A 206 -7.09 -29.31 -38.67
C TYR A 206 -7.52 -29.34 -37.20
N SER A 207 -8.76 -28.93 -36.96
CA SER A 207 -9.62 -29.12 -35.78
C SER A 207 -8.97 -29.62 -34.48
N THR A 208 -8.84 -28.73 -33.48
CA THR A 208 -8.67 -29.13 -32.09
C THR A 208 -9.97 -29.76 -31.56
N GLU A 209 -10.05 -31.08 -31.56
CA GLU A 209 -10.84 -31.78 -30.54
C GLU A 209 -10.14 -31.61 -29.18
N GLU A 210 -10.89 -31.61 -28.09
CA GLU A 210 -10.34 -31.32 -26.76
C GLU A 210 -9.52 -32.52 -26.25
N GLU A 211 -8.19 -32.40 -26.29
CA GLU A 211 -7.28 -33.41 -25.76
C GLU A 211 -7.41 -33.50 -24.24
N TYR A 212 -8.19 -34.48 -23.78
CA TYR A 212 -8.45 -34.76 -22.37
C TYR A 212 -7.15 -35.18 -21.67
N ASP A 213 -6.50 -34.24 -20.96
CA ASP A 213 -5.38 -34.56 -20.09
C ASP A 213 -5.88 -35.31 -18.83
N PRO A 214 -5.54 -36.61 -18.64
CA PRO A 214 -5.90 -37.36 -17.44
C PRO A 214 -5.15 -36.88 -16.17
N ARG A 215 -4.33 -35.82 -16.28
CA ARG A 215 -3.70 -35.12 -15.16
C ARG A 215 -4.46 -33.91 -14.66
N ALA A 216 -5.38 -33.34 -15.43
CA ALA A 216 -6.16 -32.19 -14.99
C ALA A 216 -7.15 -32.53 -13.85
N VAL A 217 -7.40 -31.56 -12.96
CA VAL A 217 -8.54 -31.59 -12.02
C VAL A 217 -9.49 -30.45 -12.37
N THR A 218 -10.74 -30.81 -12.67
CA THR A 218 -11.82 -29.86 -12.94
C THR A 218 -12.77 -29.75 -11.75
N LEU A 219 -12.93 -28.54 -11.21
CA LEU A 219 -14.06 -28.17 -10.36
C LEU A 219 -15.09 -27.42 -11.21
N SER A 220 -16.39 -27.59 -10.96
CA SER A 220 -17.40 -26.76 -11.60
C SER A 220 -18.64 -26.53 -10.75
N ALA A 221 -19.44 -25.54 -11.12
CA ALA A 221 -20.72 -25.25 -10.47
C ALA A 221 -21.68 -26.45 -10.45
N ASN A 222 -21.51 -27.40 -11.39
CA ASN A 222 -22.29 -28.63 -11.40
C ASN A 222 -21.79 -29.62 -10.33
N THR A 223 -20.47 -29.87 -10.27
CA THR A 223 -19.89 -30.81 -9.30
C THR A 223 -19.85 -30.29 -7.87
N GLU A 224 -19.77 -28.96 -7.68
CA GLU A 224 -19.68 -28.33 -6.36
C GLU A 224 -21.05 -27.92 -5.80
N ILE A 225 -22.00 -27.43 -6.63
CA ILE A 225 -23.32 -26.93 -6.15
C ILE A 225 -24.54 -27.42 -6.96
N GLY A 226 -24.38 -28.39 -7.87
CA GLY A 226 -25.49 -28.96 -8.64
C GLY A 226 -26.17 -28.01 -9.64
N LYS A 227 -25.50 -26.93 -10.07
CA LYS A 227 -26.03 -25.97 -11.05
C LYS A 227 -25.31 -26.07 -12.39
N GLU A 228 -26.07 -25.95 -13.48
CA GLU A 228 -25.50 -25.90 -14.83
C GLU A 228 -24.60 -24.68 -15.00
N GLU A 229 -23.39 -24.88 -15.55
CA GLU A 229 -22.38 -23.83 -15.73
C GLU A 229 -22.87 -22.66 -16.60
N SER A 230 -23.79 -22.93 -17.55
CA SER A 230 -24.39 -21.89 -18.38
C SER A 230 -25.19 -20.87 -17.57
N SER A 231 -25.79 -21.30 -16.45
CA SER A 231 -26.65 -20.49 -15.58
C SER A 231 -25.89 -19.55 -14.64
N ILE A 232 -24.59 -19.78 -14.42
CA ILE A 232 -23.78 -18.96 -13.52
C ILE A 232 -23.36 -17.67 -14.25
N PRO A 233 -23.76 -16.47 -13.77
CA PRO A 233 -23.54 -15.22 -14.51
C PRO A 233 -22.06 -14.81 -14.58
N VAL A 234 -21.30 -15.06 -13.51
CA VAL A 234 -19.86 -14.77 -13.46
C VAL A 234 -19.10 -15.87 -14.20
N LEU A 235 -18.33 -15.49 -15.22
CA LEU A 235 -17.60 -16.44 -16.07
C LEU A 235 -16.61 -17.31 -15.28
N ARG A 236 -15.82 -16.70 -14.40
CA ARG A 236 -14.78 -17.39 -13.63
C ARG A 236 -15.31 -18.28 -12.50
N GLN A 237 -16.62 -18.26 -12.22
CA GLN A 237 -17.25 -19.14 -11.23
C GLN A 237 -17.81 -20.44 -11.84
N ARG A 238 -17.80 -20.57 -13.18
CA ARG A 238 -18.41 -21.69 -13.91
C ARG A 238 -17.67 -22.99 -13.68
N SER A 239 -16.39 -22.99 -13.99
CA SER A 239 -15.48 -24.12 -13.89
C SER A 239 -14.04 -23.65 -13.78
N TYR A 240 -13.20 -24.45 -13.12
CA TYR A 240 -11.76 -24.28 -13.00
C TYR A 240 -11.12 -25.61 -13.38
N THR A 241 -10.18 -25.61 -14.32
CA THR A 241 -9.41 -26.80 -14.72
C THR A 241 -7.94 -26.52 -14.42
N GLY A 242 -7.42 -27.15 -13.37
CA GLY A 242 -6.02 -27.04 -12.96
C GLY A 242 -5.18 -28.17 -13.54
N THR A 243 -4.01 -27.84 -14.08
CA THR A 243 -3.01 -28.82 -14.58
C THR A 243 -2.33 -29.61 -13.45
N ASP A 244 -2.30 -29.04 -12.25
CA ASP A 244 -1.76 -29.70 -11.06
C ASP A 244 -2.88 -30.39 -10.28
N LYS A 245 -2.77 -31.71 -10.04
CA LYS A 245 -3.77 -32.52 -9.27
C LYS A 245 -4.03 -32.10 -7.82
N THR A 246 -3.42 -31.01 -7.36
CA THR A 246 -3.34 -30.65 -5.94
C THR A 246 -4.54 -29.89 -5.40
N VAL A 247 -5.60 -29.67 -6.21
CA VAL A 247 -6.90 -29.15 -5.77
C VAL A 247 -7.86 -30.33 -5.52
N ILE A 248 -8.64 -30.30 -4.43
CA ILE A 248 -9.66 -31.33 -4.14
C ILE A 248 -11.10 -30.76 -4.24
N PRO A 249 -12.09 -31.55 -4.68
CA PRO A 249 -13.49 -31.12 -4.67
C PRO A 249 -14.02 -31.00 -3.24
N SER A 250 -15.00 -30.14 -3.02
CA SER A 250 -15.49 -29.84 -1.65
C SER A 250 -16.18 -31.03 -0.99
N SER A 251 -16.77 -31.93 -1.77
CA SER A 251 -17.29 -33.21 -1.28
C SER A 251 -16.19 -34.07 -0.62
N LEU A 252 -15.01 -34.16 -1.23
CA LEU A 252 -13.85 -34.84 -0.64
C LEU A 252 -13.31 -34.06 0.56
N ALA A 253 -13.17 -32.73 0.46
CA ALA A 253 -12.69 -31.90 1.57
C ALA A 253 -13.58 -32.05 2.83
N ASN A 254 -14.90 -32.15 2.64
CA ASN A 254 -15.91 -32.30 3.69
C ASN A 254 -16.08 -33.74 4.21
N THR A 255 -15.36 -34.73 3.67
CA THR A 255 -15.43 -36.10 4.16
C THR A 255 -14.62 -36.24 5.46
N PRO A 256 -15.22 -36.74 6.58
CA PRO A 256 -14.47 -37.04 7.80
C PRO A 256 -13.37 -38.08 7.57
N CYS A 257 -12.19 -37.89 8.17
CA CYS A 257 -11.13 -38.90 8.13
C CYS A 257 -11.50 -40.20 8.84
N ALA A 258 -12.46 -40.15 9.79
CA ALA A 258 -13.03 -41.34 10.42
C ALA A 258 -13.77 -42.24 9.41
N ASP A 259 -14.53 -41.65 8.49
CA ASP A 259 -15.36 -42.37 7.51
C ASP A 259 -14.51 -43.01 6.40
N LEU A 260 -13.33 -42.45 6.12
CA LEU A 260 -12.33 -42.99 5.19
C LEU A 260 -11.45 -44.06 5.84
N GLY A 261 -11.24 -44.01 7.15
CA GLY A 261 -10.19 -44.77 7.83
C GLY A 261 -8.77 -44.33 7.43
N VAL A 262 -7.76 -44.93 8.05
CA VAL A 262 -6.35 -44.58 7.79
C VAL A 262 -5.96 -44.91 6.34
N ASP A 263 -6.41 -46.06 5.84
CA ASP A 263 -6.15 -46.51 4.47
C ASP A 263 -6.83 -45.61 3.43
N GLY A 264 -8.11 -45.25 3.63
CA GLY A 264 -8.80 -44.35 2.70
C GLY A 264 -8.21 -42.94 2.70
N VAL A 265 -7.76 -42.42 3.83
CA VAL A 265 -7.02 -41.14 3.88
C VAL A 265 -5.70 -41.24 3.10
N LEU A 266 -4.96 -42.34 3.26
CA LEU A 266 -3.73 -42.60 2.51
C LEU A 266 -3.99 -42.70 1.00
N ASP A 267 -4.98 -43.46 0.56
CA ASP A 267 -5.33 -43.62 -0.85
C ASP A 267 -5.68 -42.28 -1.50
N LYS A 268 -6.48 -41.45 -0.83
CA LYS A 268 -6.81 -40.10 -1.34
C LYS A 268 -5.58 -39.20 -1.38
N LEU A 269 -4.70 -39.22 -0.37
CA LEU A 269 -3.43 -38.48 -0.40
C LEU A 269 -2.50 -38.94 -1.53
N ASN A 270 -2.35 -40.25 -1.71
CA ASN A 270 -1.56 -40.86 -2.79
C ASN A 270 -2.09 -40.44 -4.17
N ILE A 271 -3.41 -40.57 -4.41
CA ILE A 271 -4.07 -40.20 -5.67
C ILE A 271 -3.95 -38.70 -5.98
N THR A 272 -4.25 -37.82 -5.02
CA THR A 272 -4.24 -36.36 -5.21
C THR A 272 -2.83 -35.80 -5.37
N LEU A 273 -1.85 -36.32 -4.63
CA LEU A 273 -0.47 -35.80 -4.64
C LEU A 273 0.48 -36.55 -5.59
N GLY A 274 -0.03 -37.52 -6.35
CA GLY A 274 0.78 -38.33 -7.28
C GLY A 274 1.86 -39.16 -6.57
N THR A 275 1.53 -39.69 -5.38
CA THR A 275 2.45 -40.47 -4.53
C THR A 275 1.95 -41.89 -4.32
N SER A 276 2.82 -42.76 -3.82
CA SER A 276 2.56 -44.20 -3.65
C SER A 276 3.17 -44.73 -2.34
N TYR A 277 3.02 -43.96 -1.25
CA TYR A 277 3.55 -44.38 0.05
C TYR A 277 2.77 -45.59 0.58
N PRO A 278 3.44 -46.64 1.09
CA PRO A 278 2.80 -47.75 1.77
C PRO A 278 2.40 -47.35 3.20
N LEU A 279 1.33 -47.96 3.72
CA LEU A 279 0.73 -47.66 5.02
C LEU A 279 1.76 -47.59 6.15
N ASP A 280 2.64 -48.59 6.25
CA ASP A 280 3.65 -48.69 7.32
C ASP A 280 4.58 -47.47 7.42
N SER A 281 4.79 -46.73 6.33
CA SER A 281 5.61 -45.50 6.31
C SER A 281 4.91 -44.27 6.90
N VAL A 282 3.58 -44.29 7.02
CA VAL A 282 2.74 -43.11 7.29
C VAL A 282 1.69 -43.32 8.39
N ILE A 283 1.43 -44.57 8.79
CA ILE A 283 0.35 -44.97 9.70
C ILE A 283 0.36 -44.20 11.02
N SER A 284 1.53 -43.94 11.60
CA SER A 284 1.67 -43.19 12.85
C SER A 284 1.22 -41.73 12.71
N VAL A 285 1.47 -41.11 11.56
CA VAL A 285 1.04 -39.73 11.26
C VAL A 285 -0.45 -39.73 10.97
N LEU A 286 -0.93 -40.57 10.04
CA LEU A 286 -2.33 -40.53 9.61
C LEU A 286 -3.33 -40.95 10.71
N SER A 287 -2.94 -41.90 11.57
CA SER A 287 -3.80 -42.33 12.69
C SER A 287 -4.12 -41.20 13.66
N SER A 288 -3.22 -40.23 13.85
CA SER A 288 -3.49 -39.10 14.76
C SER A 288 -4.55 -38.14 14.20
N TYR A 289 -4.62 -37.93 12.88
CA TYR A 289 -5.67 -37.12 12.24
C TYR A 289 -7.03 -37.83 12.25
N VAL A 290 -7.05 -39.14 11.95
CA VAL A 290 -8.27 -39.97 12.01
C VAL A 290 -8.84 -39.98 13.43
N ALA A 291 -8.01 -40.18 14.45
CA ALA A 291 -8.43 -40.21 15.86
C ALA A 291 -8.89 -38.85 16.41
N GLN A 292 -8.47 -37.73 15.80
CA GLN A 292 -8.95 -36.39 16.14
C GLN A 292 -10.33 -36.05 15.52
N GLY A 293 -10.88 -36.92 14.66
CA GLY A 293 -12.16 -36.68 13.98
C GLY A 293 -12.13 -35.53 12.97
N LEU A 294 -10.93 -35.16 12.48
CA LEU A 294 -10.75 -34.10 11.50
C LEU A 294 -11.30 -34.52 10.13
N ASP A 295 -11.61 -33.54 9.28
CA ASP A 295 -11.96 -33.79 7.89
C ASP A 295 -10.73 -33.93 6.98
N PHE A 296 -10.95 -34.50 5.80
CA PHE A 296 -9.90 -34.73 4.83
C PHE A 296 -9.33 -33.39 4.31
N GLY A 297 -10.14 -32.34 4.16
CA GLY A 297 -9.65 -31.02 3.75
C GLY A 297 -8.60 -30.44 4.70
N THR A 298 -8.86 -30.51 6.00
CA THR A 298 -7.96 -30.00 7.05
C THR A 298 -6.68 -30.84 7.09
N THR A 299 -6.81 -32.16 7.09
CA THR A 299 -5.70 -33.11 7.04
C THR A 299 -4.84 -32.90 5.79
N TYR A 300 -5.47 -32.73 4.63
CA TYR A 300 -4.81 -32.45 3.36
C TYR A 300 -4.04 -31.13 3.36
N ALA A 301 -4.64 -30.05 3.88
CA ALA A 301 -3.97 -28.75 4.00
C ALA A 301 -2.70 -28.83 4.87
N TYR A 302 -2.75 -29.57 5.98
CA TYR A 302 -1.64 -29.70 6.92
C TYR A 302 -0.49 -30.56 6.34
N LEU A 303 -0.82 -31.65 5.63
CA LEU A 303 0.16 -32.63 5.16
C LEU A 303 0.78 -32.29 3.79
N ARG A 304 0.01 -31.70 2.86
CA ARG A 304 0.37 -31.48 1.44
C ARG A 304 1.81 -30.98 1.20
N HIS A 305 2.25 -29.96 1.92
CA HIS A 305 3.58 -29.33 1.71
C HIS A 305 4.77 -30.18 2.12
N TYR A 306 4.57 -31.18 2.97
CA TYR A 306 5.62 -32.05 3.49
C TYR A 306 5.60 -33.44 2.83
N TRP A 307 4.40 -33.90 2.44
CA TRP A 307 4.16 -35.22 1.84
C TRP A 307 5.09 -35.52 0.65
N SER A 308 5.19 -34.60 -0.31
CA SER A 308 6.05 -34.76 -1.50
C SER A 308 7.55 -34.59 -1.21
N ARG A 309 7.95 -34.17 0.01
CA ARG A 309 9.35 -33.93 0.39
C ARG A 309 10.04 -35.15 1.03
N ARG A 310 9.37 -36.30 1.11
CA ARG A 310 9.83 -37.57 1.74
C ARG A 310 10.19 -37.48 3.23
N ASP A 311 9.90 -36.37 3.88
CA ASP A 311 10.28 -36.09 5.28
C ASP A 311 9.12 -36.39 6.25
N ILE A 312 8.47 -37.53 6.05
CA ILE A 312 7.28 -37.97 6.80
C ILE A 312 7.53 -38.03 8.32
N PRO A 313 8.65 -38.60 8.83
CA PRO A 313 8.86 -38.73 10.27
C PRO A 313 8.95 -37.40 11.02
N THR A 314 9.28 -36.29 10.36
CA THR A 314 9.38 -34.97 11.01
C THR A 314 8.13 -34.10 10.84
N ILE A 315 7.09 -34.54 10.11
CA ILE A 315 5.88 -33.74 9.85
C ILE A 315 5.25 -33.24 11.16
N GLU A 316 4.91 -34.15 12.09
CA GLU A 316 4.29 -33.75 13.36
C GLU A 316 5.17 -32.79 14.16
N HIS A 317 6.49 -33.03 14.19
CA HIS A 317 7.44 -32.18 14.90
C HIS A 317 7.53 -30.78 14.28
N ARG A 318 7.57 -30.67 12.94
CA ARG A 318 7.57 -29.41 12.19
C ARG A 318 6.26 -28.64 12.41
N LEU A 319 5.11 -29.32 12.36
CA LEU A 319 3.80 -28.69 12.59
C LEU A 319 3.68 -28.16 14.03
N ARG A 320 3.95 -28.99 15.05
CA ARG A 320 3.93 -28.56 16.47
C ARG A 320 4.92 -27.43 16.77
N THR A 321 6.08 -27.42 16.11
CA THR A 321 7.06 -26.32 16.23
C THR A 321 6.55 -25.02 15.59
N ASN A 322 5.96 -25.11 14.40
CA ASN A 322 5.33 -23.97 13.72
C ASN A 322 4.18 -23.37 14.55
N GLU A 323 3.27 -24.23 15.03
CA GLU A 323 2.15 -23.87 15.89
C GLU A 323 2.60 -23.17 17.19
N ARG A 324 3.60 -23.74 17.85
CA ARG A 324 4.20 -23.15 19.06
C ARG A 324 4.81 -21.79 18.78
N ASN A 325 5.57 -21.65 17.70
CA ASN A 325 6.23 -20.40 17.34
C ASN A 325 5.23 -19.28 17.02
N ASP A 326 4.13 -19.57 16.33
CA ASP A 326 3.04 -18.62 16.08
C ASP A 326 2.30 -18.25 17.37
N SER A 327 2.01 -19.25 18.22
CA SER A 327 1.37 -19.05 19.52
C SER A 327 2.20 -18.18 20.47
N GLU A 328 3.51 -18.42 20.57
CA GLU A 328 4.43 -17.61 21.36
C GLU A 328 4.62 -16.21 20.73
N THR A 329 4.66 -16.10 19.39
CA THR A 329 4.71 -14.81 18.70
C THR A 329 3.48 -13.96 19.00
N ARG A 330 2.26 -14.51 18.93
CA ARG A 330 1.02 -13.77 19.21
C ARG A 330 0.85 -13.43 20.69
N ARG A 331 1.22 -14.35 21.59
CA ARG A 331 1.20 -14.11 23.05
C ARG A 331 2.12 -12.96 23.45
N ASN A 332 3.28 -12.86 22.82
CA ASN A 332 4.29 -11.84 23.11
C ASN A 332 4.17 -10.60 22.22
N ALA A 333 3.19 -10.54 21.30
CA ALA A 333 3.01 -9.40 20.40
C ALA A 333 2.49 -8.17 21.14
N VAL A 334 1.51 -8.35 22.02
CA VAL A 334 0.88 -7.29 22.82
C VAL A 334 1.63 -7.13 24.15
N VAL A 335 2.14 -5.93 24.40
CA VAL A 335 2.76 -5.50 25.67
C VAL A 335 2.20 -4.13 26.00
N ASP A 336 1.73 -3.91 27.23
CA ASP A 336 1.20 -2.63 27.72
C ASP A 336 0.16 -1.97 26.77
N ASN A 337 -0.77 -2.79 26.26
CA ASN A 337 -1.81 -2.44 25.28
C ASN A 337 -1.29 -1.95 23.90
N ARG A 338 -0.02 -2.22 23.59
CA ARG A 338 0.61 -1.95 22.29
C ARG A 338 1.10 -3.24 21.62
N VAL A 339 0.84 -3.40 20.33
CA VAL A 339 1.40 -4.45 19.47
C VAL A 339 2.80 -4.03 19.04
N THR A 340 3.81 -4.60 19.68
CA THR A 340 5.24 -4.26 19.54
C THR A 340 5.85 -4.60 18.18
N LYS A 341 5.20 -5.48 17.40
CA LYS A 341 5.68 -5.97 16.10
C LYS A 341 4.66 -5.64 15.01
N THR A 342 4.99 -4.69 14.14
CA THR A 342 4.12 -4.28 13.02
C THR A 342 3.99 -5.33 11.90
N ASN A 343 4.79 -6.40 11.95
CA ASN A 343 4.84 -7.47 10.96
C ASN A 343 4.31 -8.79 11.57
N ILE A 344 3.02 -8.77 11.92
CA ILE A 344 2.23 -9.93 12.35
C ILE A 344 1.33 -10.32 11.19
N SER A 345 1.45 -11.57 10.73
CA SER A 345 0.57 -12.14 9.73
C SER A 345 -0.78 -12.58 10.35
N PRO A 346 -1.86 -12.70 9.56
CA PRO A 346 -3.17 -13.14 10.04
C PRO A 346 -3.12 -14.41 10.87
N ARG A 347 -4.12 -14.64 11.72
CA ARG A 347 -4.25 -15.89 12.47
C ARG A 347 -4.64 -17.07 11.57
N ARG A 348 -5.50 -16.81 10.58
CA ARG A 348 -6.14 -17.80 9.70
C ARG A 348 -6.07 -17.37 8.24
N ILE A 349 -6.06 -18.34 7.32
CA ILE A 349 -5.95 -18.17 5.86
C ILE A 349 -6.79 -19.26 5.18
N TRP A 350 -7.52 -18.95 4.11
CA TRP A 350 -8.22 -19.93 3.29
C TRP A 350 -7.24 -20.60 2.29
N ASP A 351 -6.98 -21.90 2.46
CA ASP A 351 -6.32 -22.75 1.46
C ASP A 351 -7.37 -23.18 0.43
N LEU A 352 -7.37 -22.53 -0.74
CA LEU A 352 -8.37 -22.80 -1.78
C LEU A 352 -8.23 -24.20 -2.38
N TYR A 353 -7.06 -24.82 -2.30
CA TYR A 353 -6.86 -26.15 -2.86
C TYR A 353 -7.51 -27.21 -1.96
N ALA A 354 -7.47 -26.99 -0.65
CA ALA A 354 -8.07 -27.86 0.37
C ALA A 354 -9.51 -27.49 0.76
N ASN A 355 -10.00 -26.33 0.32
CA ASN A 355 -11.22 -25.65 0.77
C ASN A 355 -11.35 -25.51 2.30
N ARG A 356 -10.27 -25.10 2.97
CA ARG A 356 -10.26 -24.91 4.43
C ARG A 356 -9.56 -23.64 4.86
N VAL A 357 -10.15 -22.96 5.82
CA VAL A 357 -9.50 -21.93 6.63
C VAL A 357 -8.58 -22.63 7.62
N VAL A 358 -7.28 -22.42 7.47
CA VAL A 358 -6.23 -23.04 8.28
C VAL A 358 -5.41 -22.00 9.02
N PRO A 359 -4.76 -22.35 10.15
CA PRO A 359 -3.82 -21.45 10.81
C PRO A 359 -2.67 -21.03 9.89
N GLN A 360 -2.27 -19.77 9.98
CA GLN A 360 -1.19 -19.19 9.16
C GLN A 360 0.15 -19.95 9.29
N TRP A 361 0.39 -20.66 10.40
CA TRP A 361 1.61 -21.45 10.62
C TRP A 361 1.68 -22.74 9.77
N VAL A 362 0.57 -23.16 9.15
CA VAL A 362 0.52 -24.22 8.11
C VAL A 362 0.98 -23.68 6.75
N VAL A 363 0.69 -22.40 6.47
CA VAL A 363 0.79 -21.78 5.14
C VAL A 363 2.24 -21.43 4.77
N ARG A 364 2.58 -21.62 3.48
CA ARG A 364 3.96 -21.52 2.95
C ARG A 364 4.21 -20.42 1.91
N LYS A 365 3.19 -19.62 1.57
CA LYS A 365 3.25 -18.45 0.67
C LYS A 365 2.51 -17.27 1.31
N ARG A 366 2.70 -16.04 0.82
CA ARG A 366 1.80 -14.93 1.18
C ARG A 366 0.40 -15.21 0.62
N PRO A 367 -0.70 -14.92 1.34
CA PRO A 367 -2.04 -14.94 0.76
C PRO A 367 -2.22 -13.81 -0.27
N VAL A 368 -3.16 -14.02 -1.18
CA VAL A 368 -3.83 -12.95 -1.94
C VAL A 368 -4.87 -12.30 -1.01
N GLY A 369 -4.95 -10.98 -0.98
CA GLY A 369 -6.02 -10.28 -0.26
C GLY A 369 -7.31 -10.28 -1.07
N VAL A 370 -8.45 -10.60 -0.46
CA VAL A 370 -9.77 -10.30 -1.05
C VAL A 370 -10.34 -9.05 -0.39
N SER A 371 -11.00 -8.22 -1.19
CA SER A 371 -11.67 -6.99 -0.77
C SER A 371 -13.01 -6.89 -1.50
N HIS A 372 -14.06 -6.40 -0.85
CA HIS A 372 -15.41 -6.37 -1.43
C HIS A 372 -16.28 -5.24 -0.89
N ALA A 373 -17.29 -4.85 -1.68
CA ALA A 373 -18.34 -3.95 -1.22
C ALA A 373 -19.18 -4.57 -0.10
N TRP A 374 -19.85 -3.74 0.69
CA TRP A 374 -20.79 -4.18 1.72
C TRP A 374 -22.18 -4.43 1.13
N MET A 375 -22.93 -5.35 1.73
CA MET A 375 -24.32 -5.65 1.37
C MET A 375 -25.30 -5.16 2.43
N SER A 376 -26.57 -5.05 2.06
CA SER A 376 -27.67 -4.89 3.01
C SER A 376 -27.78 -6.11 3.94
N ASP A 377 -28.22 -5.96 5.18
CA ASP A 377 -28.63 -7.12 6.01
C ASP A 377 -29.83 -7.84 5.38
N GLU A 378 -30.66 -7.08 4.67
CA GLU A 378 -31.74 -7.56 3.81
C GLU A 378 -31.25 -8.40 2.62
N GLU A 379 -29.99 -8.25 2.20
CA GLU A 379 -29.34 -8.95 1.08
C GLU A 379 -28.26 -9.95 1.54
N ARG A 380 -27.97 -10.01 2.84
CA ARG A 380 -26.91 -10.82 3.47
C ARG A 380 -27.50 -12.02 4.19
N MET A 381 -26.78 -13.13 4.24
CA MET A 381 -27.12 -14.29 5.06
C MET A 381 -25.89 -14.88 5.73
N ASP A 382 -26.08 -15.35 6.95
CA ASP A 382 -25.04 -15.94 7.78
C ASP A 382 -25.03 -17.46 7.59
N VAL A 383 -23.91 -17.98 7.08
CA VAL A 383 -23.81 -19.39 6.63
C VAL A 383 -22.85 -20.18 7.52
N MET A 384 -23.37 -21.16 8.25
CA MET A 384 -22.55 -22.17 8.91
C MET A 384 -21.92 -23.10 7.86
N THR A 385 -20.60 -23.15 7.79
CA THR A 385 -19.86 -23.86 6.73
C THR A 385 -18.69 -24.67 7.29
N PRO A 386 -18.38 -25.85 6.71
CA PRO A 386 -17.17 -26.60 7.09
C PRO A 386 -15.89 -25.88 6.66
N ILE A 387 -15.98 -24.89 5.76
CA ILE A 387 -14.81 -24.14 5.26
C ILE A 387 -14.07 -23.42 6.40
N ASN A 388 -14.78 -22.84 7.38
CA ASN A 388 -14.20 -22.28 8.61
C ASN A 388 -14.34 -23.21 9.82
N GLY A 389 -14.47 -24.53 9.59
CA GLY A 389 -14.63 -25.52 10.66
C GLY A 389 -15.87 -25.30 11.54
N TYR A 390 -16.90 -24.63 11.03
CA TYR A 390 -18.07 -24.19 11.79
C TYR A 390 -17.74 -23.31 13.02
N GLU A 391 -16.58 -22.60 13.04
CA GLU A 391 -16.19 -21.75 14.18
C GLU A 391 -17.11 -20.53 14.39
N TRP A 392 -17.74 -20.01 13.34
CA TRP A 392 -18.75 -18.94 13.36
C TRP A 392 -19.61 -18.95 12.06
N PRO A 393 -20.81 -18.35 12.05
CA PRO A 393 -21.60 -18.12 10.84
C PRO A 393 -20.91 -17.12 9.90
N VAL A 394 -20.76 -17.45 8.61
CA VAL A 394 -20.05 -16.63 7.63
C VAL A 394 -21.02 -15.72 6.88
N PRO A 395 -20.93 -14.38 7.03
CA PRO A 395 -21.82 -13.45 6.36
C PRO A 395 -21.48 -13.30 4.87
N ILE A 396 -22.39 -13.70 3.98
CA ILE A 396 -22.24 -13.57 2.52
C ILE A 396 -23.52 -13.02 1.86
N PRO A 397 -23.48 -12.52 0.62
CA PRO A 397 -24.69 -12.15 -0.12
C PRO A 397 -25.60 -13.37 -0.38
N LYS A 398 -26.93 -13.18 -0.33
CA LYS A 398 -27.95 -14.22 -0.57
C LYS A 398 -27.93 -14.83 -1.98
N ASP A 399 -27.33 -14.13 -2.94
CA ASP A 399 -27.14 -14.56 -4.32
C ASP A 399 -25.73 -15.14 -4.60
N ALA A 400 -24.85 -15.19 -3.60
CA ALA A 400 -23.49 -15.72 -3.69
C ALA A 400 -23.35 -17.13 -3.09
N ASN A 401 -22.22 -17.78 -3.34
CA ASN A 401 -21.85 -19.07 -2.75
C ASN A 401 -20.31 -19.17 -2.63
N LEU A 402 -19.81 -19.72 -1.52
CA LEU A 402 -18.38 -19.79 -1.22
C LEU A 402 -17.60 -20.69 -2.16
N ASP A 403 -18.18 -21.78 -2.65
CA ASP A 403 -17.51 -22.72 -3.56
C ASP A 403 -17.45 -22.17 -4.99
N LEU A 404 -18.43 -21.36 -5.41
CA LEU A 404 -18.33 -20.54 -6.63
C LEU A 404 -17.22 -19.47 -6.51
N ILE A 405 -17.18 -18.74 -5.39
CA ILE A 405 -16.12 -17.75 -5.09
C ILE A 405 -14.74 -18.43 -5.12
N ARG A 406 -14.62 -19.64 -4.57
CA ARG A 406 -13.42 -20.47 -4.61
C ARG A 406 -12.99 -20.79 -6.05
N ILE A 407 -13.91 -21.23 -6.92
CA ILE A 407 -13.61 -21.49 -8.35
C ILE A 407 -13.09 -20.21 -9.03
N GLU A 408 -13.67 -19.04 -8.74
CA GLU A 408 -13.20 -17.76 -9.29
C GLU A 408 -11.82 -17.36 -8.80
N LEU A 409 -11.53 -17.53 -7.51
CA LEU A 409 -10.21 -17.22 -6.94
C LEU A 409 -9.13 -18.20 -7.42
N LEU A 410 -9.47 -19.48 -7.65
CA LEU A 410 -8.59 -20.46 -8.30
C LEU A 410 -8.30 -20.06 -9.77
N ASN A 411 -9.32 -19.61 -10.51
CA ASN A 411 -9.17 -19.05 -11.87
C ASN A 411 -8.41 -17.71 -11.93
N LEU A 412 -8.23 -17.04 -10.79
CA LEU A 412 -7.34 -15.88 -10.61
C LEU A 412 -5.92 -16.28 -10.18
N GLY A 413 -5.61 -17.58 -10.11
CA GLY A 413 -4.29 -18.12 -9.76
C GLY A 413 -4.00 -18.19 -8.26
N ALA A 414 -4.98 -17.89 -7.40
CA ALA A 414 -4.77 -17.92 -5.96
C ALA A 414 -4.69 -19.35 -5.42
N GLN A 415 -3.75 -19.59 -4.51
CA GLN A 415 -3.66 -20.83 -3.70
C GLN A 415 -4.08 -20.57 -2.25
N TYR A 416 -3.70 -19.41 -1.72
CA TYR A 416 -3.97 -18.94 -0.37
C TYR A 416 -4.65 -17.58 -0.45
N VAL A 417 -5.73 -17.40 0.30
CA VAL A 417 -6.52 -16.17 0.32
C VAL A 417 -6.76 -15.74 1.76
N TRP A 418 -6.65 -14.43 2.02
CA TRP A 418 -7.28 -13.83 3.18
C TRP A 418 -8.59 -13.15 2.75
N LEU A 419 -9.69 -13.63 3.28
CA LEU A 419 -11.03 -13.09 3.14
C LEU A 419 -11.57 -12.89 4.55
N ASP A 420 -11.85 -11.64 4.93
CA ASP A 420 -12.22 -11.22 6.28
C ASP A 420 -13.35 -12.07 6.89
N VAL A 421 -14.45 -12.30 6.17
CA VAL A 421 -15.61 -13.06 6.65
C VAL A 421 -15.29 -14.52 7.01
N LEU A 422 -14.25 -15.10 6.39
CA LEU A 422 -13.75 -16.46 6.64
C LEU A 422 -12.54 -16.52 7.57
N CYS A 423 -11.69 -15.49 7.60
CA CYS A 423 -10.37 -15.54 8.24
C CYS A 423 -10.32 -14.74 9.56
N LEU A 424 -11.19 -13.75 9.73
CA LEU A 424 -11.40 -13.01 10.98
C LEU A 424 -12.71 -13.48 11.62
N ARG A 425 -12.69 -13.76 12.93
CA ARG A 425 -13.88 -14.21 13.67
C ARG A 425 -14.97 -13.13 13.64
N GLN A 426 -16.12 -13.45 13.06
CA GLN A 426 -17.19 -12.48 12.86
C GLN A 426 -18.06 -12.32 14.11
N ASN A 427 -18.69 -11.15 14.24
CA ASN A 427 -19.75 -10.91 15.22
C ASN A 427 -21.08 -11.46 14.67
N TYR A 428 -21.83 -12.20 15.50
CA TYR A 428 -23.10 -12.81 15.12
C TYR A 428 -24.05 -12.87 16.33
N ALA A 429 -25.35 -13.05 16.08
CA ALA A 429 -26.35 -13.11 17.15
C ALA A 429 -26.14 -14.35 18.04
N ILE A 430 -25.99 -14.13 19.35
CA ILE A 430 -25.98 -15.20 20.37
C ILE A 430 -27.35 -15.89 20.35
N ARG A 431 -27.37 -17.21 20.27
CA ARG A 431 -28.60 -18.01 20.22
C ARG A 431 -28.91 -18.63 21.59
N ASP A 432 -30.19 -18.74 21.94
CA ASP A 432 -30.61 -19.30 23.23
C ASP A 432 -30.19 -20.78 23.42
N ASP A 433 -30.13 -21.56 22.33
CA ASP A 433 -29.80 -22.99 22.33
C ASP A 433 -28.29 -23.30 22.43
N TYR A 434 -27.43 -22.32 22.13
CA TYR A 434 -25.96 -22.42 22.26
C TYR A 434 -25.36 -21.29 23.12
N HIS A 435 -26.17 -20.65 23.96
CA HIS A 435 -25.87 -19.36 24.61
C HIS A 435 -24.49 -19.27 25.28
N GLU A 436 -24.08 -20.27 26.07
CA GLU A 436 -22.76 -20.26 26.72
C GLU A 436 -21.58 -20.43 25.74
N GLU A 437 -21.79 -21.18 24.66
CA GLU A 437 -20.78 -21.48 23.64
C GLU A 437 -20.59 -20.30 22.68
N ASP A 438 -21.69 -19.66 22.27
CA ASP A 438 -21.68 -18.42 21.50
C ASP A 438 -21.11 -17.26 22.35
N LEU A 439 -21.45 -17.15 23.64
CA LEU A 439 -20.79 -16.20 24.56
C LEU A 439 -19.28 -16.47 24.73
N ARG A 440 -18.84 -17.73 24.69
CA ARG A 440 -17.42 -18.09 24.72
C ARG A 440 -16.72 -17.70 23.42
N LYS A 441 -17.36 -17.92 22.27
CA LYS A 441 -16.88 -17.49 20.94
C LYS A 441 -16.82 -15.96 20.83
N GLU A 442 -17.76 -15.24 21.41
CA GLU A 442 -17.75 -13.76 21.50
C GLU A 442 -16.59 -13.24 22.36
N ARG A 443 -16.35 -13.83 23.54
CA ARG A 443 -15.15 -13.48 24.35
C ARG A 443 -13.86 -13.75 23.59
N LEU A 444 -13.77 -14.86 22.86
CA LEU A 444 -12.63 -15.16 22.00
C LEU A 444 -12.51 -14.16 20.83
N ARG A 445 -13.62 -13.69 20.25
CA ARG A 445 -13.62 -12.67 19.20
C ARG A 445 -12.99 -11.38 19.70
N VAL A 446 -13.43 -10.87 20.86
CA VAL A 446 -12.91 -9.61 21.44
C VAL A 446 -11.41 -9.73 21.76
N GLU A 447 -10.94 -10.86 22.30
CA GLU A 447 -9.51 -11.05 22.57
C GLU A 447 -8.66 -11.32 21.31
N GLU A 448 -9.20 -12.00 20.28
CA GLU A 448 -8.54 -12.14 18.98
C GLU A 448 -8.43 -10.76 18.28
N TRP A 449 -9.49 -9.95 18.30
CA TRP A 449 -9.58 -8.68 17.59
C TRP A 449 -8.58 -7.63 18.08
N LYS A 450 -8.22 -7.60 19.37
CA LYS A 450 -7.20 -6.69 19.93
C LYS A 450 -5.87 -6.73 19.14
N LEU A 451 -5.49 -7.91 18.64
CA LEU A 451 -4.30 -8.10 17.81
C LEU A 451 -4.65 -8.22 16.32
N ASP A 452 -5.69 -8.97 15.97
CA ASP A 452 -5.94 -9.37 14.59
C ASP A 452 -6.54 -8.23 13.74
N VAL A 453 -7.47 -7.42 14.28
CA VAL A 453 -8.06 -6.27 13.56
C VAL A 453 -7.01 -5.20 13.20
N PRO A 454 -6.18 -4.70 14.14
CA PRO A 454 -5.21 -3.67 13.81
C PRO A 454 -4.00 -4.22 13.02
N THR A 455 -3.94 -5.53 12.74
CA THR A 455 -2.88 -6.16 11.91
C THR A 455 -3.34 -6.60 10.50
N ILE A 456 -4.63 -6.47 10.15
CA ILE A 456 -5.14 -6.94 8.83
C ILE A 456 -4.45 -6.29 7.62
N GLY A 457 -3.96 -5.06 7.74
CA GLY A 457 -3.28 -4.34 6.66
C GLY A 457 -2.07 -5.09 6.08
N TRP A 458 -1.50 -6.03 6.85
CA TRP A 458 -0.45 -6.95 6.40
C TRP A 458 -0.81 -7.77 5.14
N VAL A 459 -2.09 -8.07 4.88
CA VAL A 459 -2.47 -8.87 3.70
C VAL A 459 -2.60 -8.06 2.41
N TYR A 460 -2.53 -6.73 2.50
CA TYR A 460 -2.71 -5.82 1.37
C TYR A 460 -1.45 -4.99 1.04
N ASP A 461 -0.62 -4.67 2.04
CA ASP A 461 0.66 -3.97 1.85
C ASP A 461 1.68 -4.94 1.20
N GLU A 462 2.06 -4.70 -0.07
CA GLU A 462 2.89 -5.59 -0.90
C GLU A 462 2.28 -6.99 -1.20
N ALA A 463 0.99 -7.05 -1.53
CA ALA A 463 0.31 -8.27 -2.00
C ALA A 463 -0.56 -8.00 -3.25
N ASP A 464 -0.88 -9.05 -4.02
CA ASP A 464 -1.95 -9.01 -5.02
C ASP A 464 -3.32 -8.95 -4.32
N VAL A 465 -4.27 -8.22 -4.90
CA VAL A 465 -5.60 -8.00 -4.30
C VAL A 465 -6.72 -8.26 -5.31
N VAL A 466 -7.73 -9.03 -4.90
CA VAL A 466 -8.94 -9.31 -5.69
C VAL A 466 -10.11 -8.47 -5.16
N CYS A 467 -10.69 -7.63 -6.02
CA CYS A 467 -11.74 -6.69 -5.65
C CYS A 467 -13.11 -7.05 -6.26
N TYR A 468 -14.13 -7.16 -5.39
CA TYR A 468 -15.54 -7.36 -5.73
C TYR A 468 -16.35 -6.08 -5.51
N PHE A 469 -16.36 -5.17 -6.49
CA PHE A 469 -17.00 -3.85 -6.37
C PHE A 469 -18.54 -3.88 -6.20
N SER A 470 -19.21 -4.94 -6.66
CA SER A 470 -20.68 -5.10 -6.58
C SER A 470 -21.16 -6.03 -5.44
N GLY A 471 -20.24 -6.44 -4.55
CA GLY A 471 -20.45 -7.38 -3.45
C GLY A 471 -19.76 -8.73 -3.66
N LEU A 472 -19.36 -9.38 -2.56
CA LEU A 472 -18.55 -10.62 -2.57
C LEU A 472 -19.17 -11.73 -3.42
N GLY A 473 -18.46 -12.19 -4.45
CA GLY A 473 -18.93 -13.26 -5.35
C GLY A 473 -20.04 -12.85 -6.33
N ARG A 474 -20.47 -11.58 -6.35
CA ARG A 474 -21.56 -11.12 -7.23
C ARG A 474 -21.04 -10.69 -8.60
N PRO A 475 -21.90 -10.70 -9.65
CA PRO A 475 -21.60 -10.09 -10.94
C PRO A 475 -21.15 -8.63 -10.81
N LEU A 476 -20.11 -8.25 -11.54
CA LEU A 476 -19.69 -6.86 -11.70
C LEU A 476 -20.75 -6.12 -12.51
N ASN A 477 -21.61 -5.39 -11.80
CA ASN A 477 -22.76 -4.68 -12.33
C ASN A 477 -22.94 -3.40 -11.50
N LEU A 478 -22.00 -2.47 -11.67
CA LEU A 478 -22.08 -1.13 -11.10
C LEU A 478 -23.04 -0.28 -11.92
N LYS A 479 -23.80 0.57 -11.24
CA LYS A 479 -24.65 1.63 -11.80
C LYS A 479 -24.19 2.97 -11.26
N HIS A 480 -24.58 4.07 -11.90
CA HIS A 480 -24.14 5.40 -11.47
C HIS A 480 -24.38 5.65 -9.97
N GLY A 481 -25.60 5.38 -9.49
CA GLY A 481 -26.01 5.54 -8.09
C GLY A 481 -25.32 4.62 -7.06
N ASP A 482 -24.54 3.65 -7.53
CA ASP A 482 -23.78 2.75 -6.63
C ASP A 482 -22.49 3.44 -6.14
N PHE A 483 -22.06 4.56 -6.75
CA PHE A 483 -20.85 5.30 -6.34
C PHE A 483 -21.10 6.28 -5.19
N GLU A 484 -22.32 6.77 -5.02
CA GLU A 484 -22.76 7.64 -3.92
C GLU A 484 -23.31 6.84 -2.72
N SER A 485 -23.50 5.53 -2.87
CA SER A 485 -23.94 4.63 -1.80
C SER A 485 -22.89 4.47 -0.70
N ASP A 486 -23.28 4.56 0.57
CA ASP A 486 -22.40 4.32 1.74
C ASP A 486 -21.75 2.94 1.72
N ARG A 487 -22.39 1.97 1.06
CA ARG A 487 -21.93 0.58 0.93
C ARG A 487 -21.00 0.36 -0.27
N CYS A 488 -20.82 1.38 -1.12
CA CYS A 488 -19.87 1.35 -2.23
C CYS A 488 -18.48 0.96 -1.72
N TRP A 489 -17.79 0.10 -2.47
CA TRP A 489 -16.40 -0.25 -2.16
C TRP A 489 -15.52 0.99 -1.97
N PHE A 490 -15.70 2.01 -2.83
CA PHE A 490 -14.93 3.25 -2.76
C PHE A 490 -15.21 4.11 -1.53
N ASN A 491 -16.32 3.89 -0.82
CA ASN A 491 -16.75 4.72 0.31
C ASN A 491 -16.50 4.02 1.67
N ARG A 492 -16.23 2.71 1.71
CA ARG A 492 -15.78 1.98 2.91
C ARG A 492 -14.47 2.57 3.46
N ALA A 493 -14.35 2.69 4.78
CA ALA A 493 -13.15 3.15 5.48
C ALA A 493 -11.93 2.28 5.20
N TRP A 494 -12.06 0.96 5.38
CA TRP A 494 -10.99 0.00 5.20
C TRP A 494 -10.38 -0.03 3.79
N THR A 495 -11.12 0.39 2.75
CA THR A 495 -10.65 0.41 1.35
C THR A 495 -9.34 1.18 1.12
N VAL A 496 -9.03 2.20 1.92
CA VAL A 496 -7.73 2.90 1.80
C VAL A 496 -6.56 1.97 2.17
N GLN A 497 -6.79 1.02 3.08
CA GLN A 497 -5.82 -0.01 3.48
C GLN A 497 -5.90 -1.27 2.59
N GLU A 498 -7.09 -1.64 2.11
CA GLU A 498 -7.34 -2.81 1.26
C GLU A 498 -6.87 -2.66 -0.21
N THR A 499 -5.89 -1.79 -0.48
CA THR A 499 -5.32 -1.54 -1.82
C THR A 499 -3.80 -1.77 -1.82
N SER A 500 -3.27 -2.41 -2.86
CA SER A 500 -1.83 -2.63 -3.02
C SER A 500 -1.11 -1.36 -3.48
N THR A 501 0.15 -1.19 -3.09
CA THR A 501 1.02 -0.11 -3.58
C THR A 501 1.87 -0.50 -4.79
N HIS A 502 2.09 -1.80 -5.02
CA HIS A 502 3.14 -2.30 -5.92
C HIS A 502 2.76 -3.55 -6.74
N LEU A 503 1.59 -4.14 -6.51
CA LEU A 503 1.12 -5.37 -7.18
C LEU A 503 -0.30 -5.21 -7.71
N GLY A 504 -0.78 -6.19 -8.49
CA GLY A 504 -1.97 -6.04 -9.31
C GLY A 504 -3.28 -6.05 -8.52
N LEU A 505 -4.18 -5.13 -8.88
CA LEU A 505 -5.60 -5.20 -8.50
C LEU A 505 -6.36 -6.02 -9.57
N ALA A 506 -6.89 -7.16 -9.17
CA ALA A 506 -7.69 -8.04 -10.01
C ALA A 506 -9.19 -7.79 -9.80
N ILE A 507 -9.89 -7.39 -10.86
CA ILE A 507 -11.34 -7.16 -10.82
C ILE A 507 -12.09 -8.50 -10.98
N ALA A 508 -12.87 -8.87 -9.97
CA ALA A 508 -13.70 -10.08 -9.95
C ALA A 508 -15.16 -9.82 -10.40
N GLY A 509 -15.97 -10.87 -10.49
CA GLY A 509 -17.37 -10.80 -10.88
C GLY A 509 -17.62 -10.69 -12.40
N GLN A 510 -16.60 -10.96 -13.24
CA GLN A 510 -16.64 -10.68 -14.68
C GLN A 510 -17.72 -11.50 -15.43
N VAL A 511 -18.56 -10.81 -16.23
CA VAL A 511 -19.73 -11.38 -16.95
C VAL A 511 -19.48 -11.45 -18.46
N ARG A 512 -20.04 -12.46 -19.14
CA ARG A 512 -19.86 -12.66 -20.59
C ARG A 512 -20.49 -11.54 -21.41
N GLY A 513 -19.68 -10.88 -22.25
CA GLY A 513 -20.16 -9.82 -23.16
C GLY A 513 -20.61 -8.53 -22.47
N HIS A 514 -20.40 -8.41 -21.16
CA HIS A 514 -20.74 -7.20 -20.41
C HIS A 514 -19.70 -6.10 -20.66
N ILE A 515 -19.97 -5.28 -21.67
CA ILE A 515 -19.32 -3.97 -21.82
C ILE A 515 -19.94 -3.05 -20.77
N MET A 516 -19.14 -2.61 -19.80
CA MET A 516 -19.55 -1.55 -18.88
C MET A 516 -19.67 -0.24 -19.67
N GLU A 517 -20.67 0.59 -19.33
CA GLU A 517 -20.88 1.89 -19.97
C GLU A 517 -19.61 2.77 -19.87
N GLU A 518 -19.30 3.52 -20.94
CA GLU A 518 -18.00 4.20 -21.06
C GLU A 518 -17.78 5.22 -19.92
N ASP A 519 -18.80 6.02 -19.58
CA ASP A 519 -18.77 6.94 -18.44
C ASP A 519 -18.60 6.21 -17.10
N MET A 520 -19.22 5.03 -16.93
CA MET A 520 -19.04 4.18 -15.74
C MET A 520 -17.61 3.62 -15.64
N GLN A 521 -17.01 3.24 -16.77
CA GLN A 521 -15.62 2.78 -16.82
C GLN A 521 -14.63 3.93 -16.55
N ILE A 522 -14.92 5.13 -17.04
CA ILE A 522 -14.15 6.35 -16.74
C ILE A 522 -14.22 6.67 -15.25
N MET A 523 -15.42 6.70 -14.65
CA MET A 523 -15.60 6.94 -13.20
C MET A 523 -14.89 5.90 -12.33
N LEU A 524 -14.96 4.61 -12.70
CA LEU A 524 -14.24 3.55 -11.99
C LEU A 524 -12.72 3.79 -12.04
N SER A 525 -12.19 4.10 -13.22
CA SER A 525 -10.76 4.33 -13.45
C SER A 525 -10.27 5.54 -12.65
N GLN A 526 -10.98 6.68 -12.72
CA GLN A 526 -10.63 7.90 -11.98
C GLN A 526 -10.64 7.70 -10.45
N LYS A 527 -11.59 6.92 -9.91
CA LYS A 527 -11.63 6.61 -8.48
C LYS A 527 -10.49 5.67 -8.05
N LEU A 528 -10.04 4.77 -8.92
CA LEU A 528 -8.85 3.92 -8.68
C LEU A 528 -7.55 4.75 -8.76
N GLU A 529 -7.37 5.56 -9.80
CA GLU A 529 -6.23 6.48 -9.95
C GLU A 529 -6.10 7.43 -8.75
N SER A 530 -7.21 7.92 -8.19
CA SER A 530 -7.23 8.76 -6.98
C SER A 530 -6.74 8.02 -5.73
N LEU A 531 -7.13 6.75 -5.56
CA LEU A 531 -6.65 5.89 -4.47
C LEU A 531 -5.16 5.56 -4.63
N GLU A 532 -4.73 5.18 -5.84
CA GLU A 532 -3.34 4.89 -6.17
C GLU A 532 -2.44 6.12 -5.93
N ALA A 533 -2.87 7.31 -6.36
CA ALA A 533 -2.15 8.55 -6.10
C ALA A 533 -2.01 8.82 -4.59
N ALA A 534 -3.07 8.64 -3.79
CA ALA A 534 -2.99 8.81 -2.34
C ALA A 534 -2.08 7.77 -1.66
N ARG A 535 -2.05 6.52 -2.16
CA ARG A 535 -1.17 5.45 -1.69
C ARG A 535 0.29 5.63 -2.13
N PHE A 536 0.55 6.27 -3.28
CA PHE A 536 1.87 6.60 -3.79
C PHE A 536 2.48 7.80 -3.05
N TYR A 537 1.74 8.92 -2.99
CA TYR A 537 2.11 10.11 -2.23
C TYR A 537 1.71 9.96 -0.75
N ARG A 538 2.18 8.88 -0.08
CA ARG A 538 1.80 8.40 1.28
C ARG A 538 2.21 9.34 2.43
N THR A 539 1.81 10.61 2.36
CA THR A 539 1.85 11.57 3.48
C THR A 539 0.64 11.36 4.37
N THR A 540 0.78 11.71 5.65
CA THR A 540 -0.29 11.57 6.65
C THR A 540 -1.56 12.32 6.22
N ILE A 541 -1.41 13.53 5.70
CA ILE A 541 -2.53 14.37 5.25
C ILE A 541 -3.28 13.78 4.04
N ASN A 542 -2.57 13.23 3.04
CA ASN A 542 -3.24 12.61 1.89
C ASN A 542 -4.06 11.38 2.30
N VAL A 543 -3.55 10.60 3.25
CA VAL A 543 -4.24 9.44 3.82
C VAL A 543 -5.48 9.86 4.63
N LEU A 544 -5.34 10.88 5.50
CA LEU A 544 -6.48 11.41 6.27
C LEU A 544 -7.57 11.99 5.37
N SER A 545 -7.19 12.72 4.31
CA SER A 545 -8.13 13.25 3.31
C SER A 545 -8.94 12.16 2.63
N GLN A 546 -8.34 11.01 2.33
CA GLN A 546 -9.10 9.84 1.86
C GLN A 546 -10.07 9.32 2.92
N MET A 547 -9.75 9.37 4.21
CA MET A 547 -10.59 8.85 5.29
C MET A 547 -11.78 9.75 5.67
N GLN A 548 -11.73 11.06 5.38
CA GLN A 548 -12.80 12.02 5.74
C GLN A 548 -14.18 11.60 5.21
N HIS A 549 -14.25 11.27 3.92
CA HIS A 549 -15.46 10.80 3.24
C HIS A 549 -15.76 9.30 3.50
N ARG A 550 -15.13 8.77 4.55
CA ARG A 550 -15.21 7.43 5.14
C ARG A 550 -16.61 7.01 5.59
N MET A 551 -17.14 5.87 5.15
CA MET A 551 -18.22 5.16 5.85
C MET A 551 -17.68 3.92 6.58
N ALA A 552 -18.15 3.73 7.82
CA ALA A 552 -17.68 2.72 8.77
C ALA A 552 -18.84 2.20 9.61
N THR A 553 -18.79 0.93 10.04
CA THR A 553 -19.86 0.33 10.89
C THR A 553 -19.63 0.66 12.36
N ASN A 554 -18.39 0.50 12.85
CA ASN A 554 -17.95 1.15 14.07
C ASN A 554 -17.14 2.40 13.67
N PRO A 555 -17.45 3.61 14.18
CA PRO A 555 -16.65 4.81 13.89
C PRO A 555 -15.14 4.63 14.16
N VAL A 556 -14.77 3.85 15.18
CA VAL A 556 -13.37 3.49 15.50
C VAL A 556 -12.64 2.80 14.33
N ASP A 557 -13.36 2.12 13.43
CA ASP A 557 -12.78 1.49 12.24
C ASP A 557 -12.13 2.51 11.30
N LYS A 558 -12.57 3.78 11.31
CA LYS A 558 -11.91 4.86 10.57
C LYS A 558 -10.52 5.15 11.10
N VAL A 559 -10.31 5.03 12.42
CA VAL A 559 -8.99 5.20 13.04
C VAL A 559 -8.14 3.94 12.82
N ALA A 560 -8.74 2.75 13.00
CA ALA A 560 -8.04 1.48 12.81
C ALA A 560 -7.58 1.25 11.36
N GLY A 561 -8.37 1.69 10.37
CA GLY A 561 -8.01 1.65 8.95
C GLY A 561 -6.83 2.54 8.53
N LEU A 562 -6.34 3.41 9.42
CA LEU A 562 -5.15 4.23 9.20
C LEU A 562 -3.84 3.54 9.61
N ILE A 563 -3.91 2.46 10.39
CA ILE A 563 -2.76 1.89 11.10
C ILE A 563 -1.61 1.50 10.16
N TYR A 564 -1.84 0.71 9.11
CA TYR A 564 -0.74 0.39 8.17
C TYR A 564 -0.32 1.59 7.32
N LEU A 565 -1.24 2.52 7.08
CA LEU A 565 -1.01 3.64 6.17
C LEU A 565 -0.03 4.66 6.75
N LEU A 566 -0.13 4.94 8.06
CA LEU A 566 0.56 6.05 8.74
C LEU A 566 1.94 5.72 9.34
N ASN A 567 2.54 4.58 8.97
CA ASN A 567 3.95 4.24 9.25
C ASN A 567 4.30 4.30 10.75
N MET A 568 3.76 3.35 11.50
CA MET A 568 3.76 3.33 12.97
C MET A 568 5.08 2.87 13.60
N GLU A 569 5.33 3.28 14.85
CA GLU A 569 6.44 2.81 15.68
C GLU A 569 6.04 1.54 16.45
N SER A 570 4.86 1.56 17.07
CA SER A 570 4.12 0.37 17.52
C SER A 570 2.66 0.45 17.01
N ILE A 571 1.88 -0.62 17.10
CA ILE A 571 0.47 -0.61 16.68
C ILE A 571 -0.45 -0.63 17.92
N PRO A 572 -1.41 0.28 18.10
CA PRO A 572 -2.35 0.21 19.22
C PRO A 572 -3.27 -1.02 19.09
N ILE A 573 -3.70 -1.60 20.22
CA ILE A 573 -4.75 -2.62 20.20
C ILE A 573 -6.10 -2.00 19.77
N TYR A 574 -6.95 -2.81 19.14
CA TYR A 574 -8.33 -2.41 18.83
C TYR A 574 -9.25 -2.72 20.01
N ASP A 575 -9.92 -1.69 20.55
CA ASP A 575 -11.10 -1.83 21.42
C ASP A 575 -12.32 -1.16 20.75
N MET A 576 -13.34 -1.97 20.47
CA MET A 576 -14.60 -1.51 19.86
C MET A 576 -15.41 -0.54 20.75
N LYS A 577 -15.04 -0.37 22.04
CA LYS A 577 -15.72 0.50 23.01
C LYS A 577 -15.03 1.84 23.25
N GLN A 578 -13.80 2.02 22.74
CA GLN A 578 -13.06 3.26 22.85
C GLN A 578 -13.74 4.37 22.03
N SER A 579 -13.64 5.64 22.44
CA SER A 579 -14.09 6.74 21.58
C SER A 579 -13.11 7.00 20.43
N GLU A 580 -13.60 7.59 19.33
CA GLU A 580 -12.75 7.92 18.18
C GLU A 580 -11.58 8.85 18.54
N GLU A 581 -11.81 9.82 19.45
CA GLU A 581 -10.77 10.75 19.92
C GLU A 581 -9.71 10.05 20.77
N GLU A 582 -10.09 9.13 21.66
CA GLU A 582 -9.12 8.35 22.44
C GLU A 582 -8.31 7.42 21.53
N ALA A 583 -8.96 6.76 20.56
CA ALA A 583 -8.29 5.91 19.59
C ALA A 583 -7.31 6.73 18.72
N TRP A 584 -7.74 7.90 18.24
CA TRP A 584 -6.92 8.83 17.46
C TRP A 584 -5.74 9.37 18.29
N ALA A 585 -5.96 9.74 19.54
CA ALA A 585 -4.94 10.21 20.45
C ALA A 585 -3.82 9.17 20.62
N VAL A 586 -4.18 7.90 20.89
CA VAL A 586 -3.21 6.81 21.01
C VAL A 586 -2.52 6.51 19.68
N LEU A 587 -3.25 6.54 18.55
CA LEU A 587 -2.68 6.35 17.21
C LEU A 587 -1.59 7.40 16.93
N VAL A 588 -1.85 8.68 17.16
CA VAL A 588 -0.86 9.76 16.94
C VAL A 588 0.32 9.64 17.89
N ASP A 589 0.12 9.11 19.10
CA ASP A 589 1.21 8.85 20.04
C ASP A 589 2.16 7.73 19.54
N ASP A 590 1.59 6.68 18.93
CA ASP A 590 2.31 5.53 18.33
C ASP A 590 2.90 5.78 16.93
N MET A 591 2.49 6.85 16.23
CA MET A 591 3.03 7.21 14.92
C MET A 591 4.54 7.47 14.98
N ARG A 592 5.31 7.08 13.96
CA ARG A 592 6.73 7.48 13.89
C ARG A 592 6.88 9.00 13.85
N PRO A 593 8.00 9.57 14.33
CA PRO A 593 8.17 11.02 14.42
C PRO A 593 7.94 11.84 13.15
N ARG A 594 8.10 11.24 11.95
CA ARG A 594 7.80 11.92 10.68
C ARG A 594 6.30 12.05 10.40
N SER A 595 5.50 11.03 10.68
CA SER A 595 4.04 11.09 10.49
C SER A 595 3.41 12.11 11.46
N ARG A 596 3.97 12.20 12.69
CA ARG A 596 3.65 13.31 13.61
C ARG A 596 4.10 14.68 13.09
N ALA A 597 5.25 14.77 12.43
CA ALA A 597 5.69 16.01 11.81
C ALA A 597 4.79 16.45 10.64
N ASP A 598 4.22 15.52 9.86
CA ASP A 598 3.21 15.87 8.85
C ASP A 598 2.01 16.59 9.50
N LEU A 599 1.49 16.07 10.62
CA LEU A 599 0.40 16.72 11.36
C LEU A 599 0.80 18.10 11.88
N PHE A 600 2.03 18.24 12.38
CA PHE A 600 2.52 19.50 12.92
C PHE A 600 2.73 20.58 11.84
N PHE A 601 3.27 20.22 10.68
CA PHE A 601 3.66 21.15 9.61
C PHE A 601 2.64 21.33 8.47
N TYR A 602 1.68 20.42 8.30
CA TYR A 602 0.66 20.53 7.25
C TYR A 602 -0.76 20.74 7.77
N PHE A 603 -1.06 20.45 9.06
CA PHE A 603 -2.36 20.83 9.64
C PHE A 603 -2.36 22.32 9.98
N PRO A 604 -3.27 23.15 9.46
CA PRO A 604 -3.15 24.60 9.56
C PRO A 604 -3.62 25.17 10.91
N GLU A 605 -4.54 24.49 11.59
CA GLU A 605 -5.08 24.94 12.87
C GLU A 605 -4.25 24.46 14.08
N PRO A 606 -4.40 25.12 15.25
CA PRO A 606 -4.01 24.56 16.53
C PRO A 606 -4.98 23.45 16.94
N GLY A 607 -4.50 22.46 17.70
CA GLY A 607 -5.33 21.42 18.30
C GLY A 607 -6.32 21.99 19.30
N ASN A 608 -7.59 21.56 19.22
CA ASN A 608 -8.64 21.92 20.20
C ASN A 608 -8.66 21.03 21.46
N GLY A 609 -7.87 19.95 21.48
CA GLY A 609 -7.72 19.04 22.64
C GLY A 609 -6.53 19.38 23.55
N ASN A 610 -6.14 18.41 24.41
CA ASN A 610 -5.10 18.58 25.44
C ASN A 610 -3.68 18.91 24.93
N LYS A 611 -3.43 18.81 23.61
CA LYS A 611 -2.13 19.05 22.97
C LYS A 611 -2.35 19.91 21.73
N CYS A 612 -1.97 21.19 21.78
CA CYS A 612 -2.32 22.16 20.74
C CYS A 612 -1.47 22.03 19.46
N TRP A 613 -0.39 21.24 19.49
CA TRP A 613 0.47 21.02 18.32
C TRP A 613 -0.16 20.10 17.25
N ARG A 614 -1.07 19.20 17.65
CA ARG A 614 -1.72 18.20 16.79
C ARG A 614 -3.24 18.41 16.70
N PRO A 615 -3.92 18.03 15.61
CA PRO A 615 -5.38 18.06 15.56
C PRO A 615 -6.03 16.96 16.41
N SER A 616 -7.25 17.22 16.88
CA SER A 616 -8.19 16.17 17.31
C SER A 616 -8.77 15.41 16.11
N TRP A 617 -9.48 14.33 16.37
CA TRP A 617 -10.22 13.56 15.37
C TRP A 617 -11.35 14.38 14.74
N GLU A 618 -12.07 15.18 15.54
CA GLU A 618 -13.08 16.12 15.05
C GLU A 618 -12.48 17.08 14.00
N GLN A 619 -11.33 17.69 14.31
CA GLN A 619 -10.63 18.58 13.38
C GLN A 619 -10.15 17.84 12.13
N VAL A 620 -9.61 16.62 12.27
CA VAL A 620 -9.22 15.75 11.14
C VAL A 620 -10.40 15.41 10.22
N MET A 621 -11.59 15.18 10.78
CA MET A 621 -12.77 14.76 10.02
C MET A 621 -13.57 15.92 9.42
N THR A 622 -13.35 17.16 9.86
CA THR A 622 -14.10 18.35 9.42
C THR A 622 -13.30 19.34 8.58
N GLN A 623 -11.98 19.47 8.78
CA GLN A 623 -11.16 20.46 8.08
C GLN A 623 -10.71 19.98 6.69
N LYS A 624 -10.96 20.78 5.64
CA LYS A 624 -10.50 20.49 4.27
C LYS A 624 -8.97 20.35 4.22
N PHE A 625 -8.48 19.27 3.61
CA PHE A 625 -7.06 19.08 3.32
C PHE A 625 -6.71 19.45 1.88
N HIS A 626 -5.50 19.97 1.67
CA HIS A 626 -4.92 20.15 0.33
C HIS A 626 -3.95 19.00 0.02
N PHE A 627 -4.18 18.31 -1.10
CA PHE A 627 -3.37 17.16 -1.52
C PHE A 627 -1.89 17.57 -1.74
N ARG A 628 -0.97 16.77 -1.19
CA ARG A 628 0.48 17.01 -1.23
C ARG A 628 1.16 16.06 -2.22
N TYR A 629 1.63 16.59 -3.35
CA TYR A 629 2.43 15.86 -4.35
C TYR A 629 3.93 15.73 -3.99
N GLU A 630 4.38 16.40 -2.91
CA GLU A 630 5.76 16.35 -2.44
C GLU A 630 5.82 15.79 -1.01
N SER A 631 6.63 14.74 -0.82
CA SER A 631 7.04 14.28 0.52
C SER A 631 8.34 14.98 0.91
N MET A 632 8.26 15.94 1.83
CA MET A 632 9.44 16.61 2.36
C MET A 632 10.14 15.74 3.42
N LYS A 633 11.46 15.87 3.52
CA LYS A 633 12.25 15.22 4.59
C LYS A 633 12.11 16.00 5.90
N LEU A 634 10.92 15.99 6.47
CA LEU A 634 10.63 16.64 7.74
C LEU A 634 11.47 16.04 8.88
N GLU A 635 12.01 16.90 9.71
CA GLU A 635 12.50 16.54 11.04
C GLU A 635 11.33 16.12 11.94
N GLY A 636 11.56 15.15 12.82
CA GLY A 636 10.47 14.43 13.48
C GLY A 636 10.04 15.03 14.83
N VAL A 637 8.74 15.16 15.04
CA VAL A 637 8.16 15.42 16.37
C VAL A 637 8.25 14.12 17.19
N ARG A 638 8.98 14.15 18.31
CA ARG A 638 9.24 12.97 19.14
C ARG A 638 8.49 13.08 20.48
N ARG A 639 8.36 11.94 21.18
CA ARG A 639 7.71 11.82 22.50
C ARG A 639 8.68 11.23 23.50
N MET A 640 8.49 11.55 24.78
CA MET A 640 8.99 10.81 25.92
C MET A 640 7.78 10.24 26.69
N GLU A 641 7.54 8.93 26.61
CA GLU A 641 6.33 8.32 27.18
C GLU A 641 6.20 8.50 28.69
N GLU A 642 7.31 8.40 29.43
CA GLU A 642 7.38 8.52 30.90
C GLU A 642 6.68 9.76 31.49
N ASN A 643 6.61 10.85 30.72
CA ASN A 643 6.11 12.15 31.16
C ASN A 643 5.07 12.77 30.19
N ASP A 644 4.62 12.02 29.18
CA ASP A 644 3.74 12.48 28.08
C ASP A 644 4.25 13.73 27.30
N VAL A 645 5.57 13.98 27.31
CA VAL A 645 6.15 15.19 26.71
C VAL A 645 6.48 14.96 25.23
N ASP A 646 5.84 15.73 24.35
CA ASP A 646 6.23 15.85 22.95
C ASP A 646 7.21 17.02 22.74
N TRP A 647 8.16 16.84 21.81
CA TRP A 647 9.12 17.88 21.42
C TRP A 647 9.50 17.81 19.94
N PHE A 648 9.79 18.96 19.37
CA PHE A 648 10.42 19.10 18.06
C PHE A 648 11.93 19.33 18.21
N ASP A 649 12.72 18.85 17.26
CA ASP A 649 14.19 18.91 17.24
C ASP A 649 14.64 19.12 15.80
N GLY A 650 15.10 20.33 15.52
CA GLY A 650 15.33 20.83 14.17
C GLY A 650 15.62 22.33 14.18
N LEU A 651 15.14 23.05 13.16
CA LEU A 651 15.26 24.50 13.07
C LEU A 651 14.30 25.22 14.02
N ARG A 652 14.86 26.12 14.85
CA ARG A 652 14.11 27.16 15.57
C ARG A 652 14.67 28.56 15.29
N ILE A 653 13.76 29.52 15.09
CA ILE A 653 14.05 30.96 14.96
C ILE A 653 13.10 31.74 15.87
N ASP A 654 13.66 32.50 16.82
CA ASP A 654 12.90 33.31 17.77
C ASP A 654 12.74 34.77 17.31
N SER A 655 11.68 35.44 17.78
CA SER A 655 11.46 36.89 17.61
C SER A 655 11.46 37.38 16.16
N VAL A 656 10.91 36.59 15.24
CA VAL A 656 10.57 37.07 13.89
C VAL A 656 9.35 37.98 13.95
N GLN A 657 9.12 38.77 12.90
CA GLN A 657 7.86 39.49 12.68
C GLN A 657 7.19 38.96 11.41
N VAL A 658 5.91 38.60 11.51
CA VAL A 658 5.06 38.14 10.41
C VAL A 658 4.01 39.21 10.13
N CYS A 659 3.80 39.53 8.85
CA CYS A 659 2.82 40.51 8.39
C CYS A 659 2.07 40.06 7.13
N GLY A 660 0.82 40.49 6.96
CA GLY A 660 0.03 40.30 5.73
C GLY A 660 -0.67 38.94 5.60
N LEU A 661 -0.72 38.13 6.66
CA LEU A 661 -1.47 36.86 6.67
C LEU A 661 -2.76 36.93 7.52
N ALA A 662 -3.12 38.12 8.01
CA ALA A 662 -4.32 38.33 8.81
C ALA A 662 -5.62 38.19 7.98
N ASP A 663 -5.67 38.78 6.79
CA ASP A 663 -6.87 38.86 5.96
C ASP A 663 -7.14 37.59 5.13
N ALA A 664 -8.40 37.16 5.10
CA ALA A 664 -8.88 35.97 4.35
C ALA A 664 -9.57 36.32 3.02
N SER A 665 -9.23 37.46 2.41
CA SER A 665 -10.12 38.19 1.49
C SER A 665 -10.05 37.82 0.00
N SER A 666 -9.98 36.54 -0.36
CA SER A 666 -10.58 36.01 -1.60
C SER A 666 -10.69 34.49 -1.59
N THR A 667 -11.82 33.95 -2.07
CA THR A 667 -12.08 32.50 -2.12
C THR A 667 -11.20 31.83 -3.18
N GLY A 668 -10.23 31.03 -2.73
CA GLY A 668 -9.40 30.16 -3.59
C GLY A 668 -7.97 30.64 -3.84
N ASP A 669 -7.61 31.85 -3.40
CA ASP A 669 -6.24 32.37 -3.54
C ASP A 669 -5.33 32.00 -2.38
N LEU A 670 -4.05 31.84 -2.69
CA LEU A 670 -2.97 31.67 -1.72
C LEU A 670 -2.73 33.00 -0.97
N ARG A 671 -2.95 33.04 0.35
CA ARG A 671 -2.65 34.23 1.17
C ARG A 671 -1.13 34.48 1.19
N ARG A 672 -0.72 35.71 0.91
CA ARG A 672 0.70 36.11 0.82
C ARG A 672 1.04 37.17 1.85
N GLY A 673 2.11 36.93 2.59
CA GLY A 673 2.64 37.86 3.58
C GLY A 673 4.14 38.05 3.46
N GLN A 674 4.73 38.75 4.43
CA GLN A 674 6.17 38.93 4.56
C GLN A 674 6.65 38.47 5.92
N LEU A 675 7.75 37.71 5.91
CA LEU A 675 8.52 37.33 7.08
C LEU A 675 9.72 38.26 7.22
N PHE A 676 9.79 38.99 8.33
CA PHE A 676 10.88 39.90 8.67
C PHE A 676 11.80 39.26 9.71
N VAL A 677 13.07 39.08 9.33
CA VAL A 677 14.13 38.47 10.14
C VAL A 677 15.18 39.52 10.49
N LYS A 678 15.41 39.77 11.78
CA LYS A 678 16.35 40.82 12.25
C LYS A 678 17.68 40.22 12.72
N ILE A 679 18.79 40.78 12.25
CA ILE A 679 20.16 40.32 12.59
C ILE A 679 20.89 41.40 13.39
N GLY A 680 20.84 41.30 14.72
CA GLY A 680 21.44 42.28 15.62
C GLY A 680 20.86 43.68 15.39
N ILE A 681 21.70 44.63 14.98
CA ILE A 681 21.35 46.05 14.76
C ILE A 681 20.98 46.33 13.27
N LYS A 682 21.20 45.38 12.35
CA LYS A 682 20.91 45.58 10.92
C LYS A 682 19.40 45.72 10.65
N ALA A 683 19.07 46.34 9.52
CA ALA A 683 17.71 46.34 8.98
C ALA A 683 17.21 44.88 8.79
N PRO A 684 15.91 44.60 9.01
CA PRO A 684 15.38 43.26 8.87
C PRO A 684 15.37 42.81 7.41
N HIS A 685 15.70 41.54 7.18
CA HIS A 685 15.56 40.88 5.88
C HIS A 685 14.10 40.46 5.69
N ALA A 686 13.50 40.83 4.56
CA ALA A 686 12.14 40.46 4.20
C ALA A 686 12.11 39.31 3.19
N PHE A 687 11.33 38.28 3.50
CA PHE A 687 11.12 37.08 2.68
C PHE A 687 9.63 36.90 2.37
N GLU A 688 9.29 36.44 1.16
CA GLU A 688 7.91 36.13 0.79
C GLU A 688 7.44 34.82 1.42
N ILE A 689 6.29 34.86 2.09
CA ILE A 689 5.64 33.71 2.72
C ILE A 689 4.21 33.53 2.23
N VAL A 690 3.75 32.28 2.20
CA VAL A 690 2.48 31.87 1.61
C VAL A 690 1.78 30.86 2.52
N ALA A 691 0.53 31.16 2.87
CA ALA A 691 -0.37 30.28 3.61
C ALA A 691 -1.48 29.76 2.68
N ASP A 692 -1.56 28.45 2.51
CA ASP A 692 -2.48 27.77 1.59
C ASP A 692 -3.70 27.18 2.31
N HIS A 693 -4.28 27.96 3.21
CA HIS A 693 -5.45 27.61 4.03
C HIS A 693 -6.20 28.87 4.46
N GLU A 694 -7.41 28.71 5.00
CA GLU A 694 -8.30 29.82 5.38
C GLU A 694 -7.93 30.42 6.77
N TYR A 695 -7.32 29.64 7.68
CA TYR A 695 -7.07 30.05 9.08
C TYR A 695 -6.12 31.26 9.23
N SER A 696 -6.62 32.35 9.81
CA SER A 696 -5.92 33.65 9.93
C SER A 696 -4.62 33.56 10.76
N ILE A 697 -3.59 34.31 10.35
CA ILE A 697 -2.35 34.48 11.11
C ILE A 697 -2.15 35.99 11.34
N PRO A 698 -2.55 36.53 12.51
CA PRO A 698 -2.51 37.96 12.76
C PRO A 698 -1.08 38.53 12.73
N ASP A 699 -0.94 39.73 12.20
CA ASP A 699 0.32 40.48 12.18
C ASP A 699 0.92 40.61 13.59
N GLY A 700 2.19 40.26 13.75
CA GLY A 700 2.84 40.25 15.06
C GLY A 700 4.17 39.51 15.11
N SER A 701 4.75 39.43 16.31
CA SER A 701 5.99 38.70 16.56
C SER A 701 5.75 37.27 17.05
N TYR A 702 6.57 36.35 16.55
CA TYR A 702 6.40 34.91 16.71
C TYR A 702 7.74 34.18 16.85
N THR A 703 7.67 32.93 17.29
CA THR A 703 8.72 31.91 17.09
C THR A 703 8.32 31.05 15.90
N LEU A 704 9.30 30.66 15.07
CA LEU A 704 9.12 29.67 14.02
C LEU A 704 9.86 28.38 14.39
N LEU A 705 9.19 27.26 14.20
CA LEU A 705 9.82 25.94 14.08
C LEU A 705 9.73 25.51 12.62
N GLY A 706 10.77 24.85 12.08
CA GLY A 706 10.81 24.46 10.67
C GLY A 706 11.69 23.23 10.44
N SER A 707 11.67 22.69 9.23
CA SER A 707 12.53 21.57 8.84
C SER A 707 13.87 22.03 8.28
N HIS A 708 14.95 21.37 8.68
CA HIS A 708 16.25 21.42 8.00
C HIS A 708 16.12 21.15 6.49
N ARG A 709 17.04 21.74 5.70
CA ARG A 709 17.15 21.64 4.23
C ARG A 709 16.75 20.27 3.66
N GLY A 710 15.64 20.28 2.92
CA GLY A 710 15.31 19.24 1.95
C GLY A 710 15.98 19.49 0.59
N THR A 711 15.55 18.75 -0.42
CA THR A 711 15.91 18.97 -1.85
C THR A 711 14.78 19.64 -2.64
N SER A 712 13.77 20.19 -1.96
CA SER A 712 12.67 20.95 -2.56
C SER A 712 12.89 22.45 -2.37
N MET A 713 12.36 23.26 -3.29
CA MET A 713 12.55 24.71 -3.38
C MET A 713 11.62 25.52 -2.44
N ARG A 714 11.16 24.91 -1.35
CA ARG A 714 10.21 25.49 -0.38
C ARG A 714 10.56 25.04 1.03
N LEU A 715 10.55 25.98 1.97
CA LEU A 715 10.61 25.68 3.40
C LEU A 715 9.20 25.78 4.00
N ILE A 716 8.93 24.96 5.01
CA ILE A 716 7.66 24.96 5.76
C ILE A 716 7.97 25.26 7.23
N PHE A 717 7.15 26.14 7.81
CA PHE A 717 7.27 26.57 9.19
C PHE A 717 5.95 26.36 9.92
N ALA A 718 6.02 25.84 11.14
CA ALA A 718 4.99 26.03 12.14
C ALA A 718 5.25 27.37 12.84
N VAL A 719 4.27 28.26 12.82
CA VAL A 719 4.31 29.58 13.48
C VAL A 719 3.56 29.51 14.80
N GLY A 720 4.14 30.10 15.84
CA GLY A 720 3.59 30.01 17.20
C GLY A 720 4.30 30.93 18.17
N ARG A 721 4.05 30.73 19.47
CA ARG A 721 4.65 31.52 20.54
C ARG A 721 5.20 30.61 21.63
N LEU A 722 6.27 31.07 22.28
CA LEU A 722 6.78 30.41 23.48
C LEU A 722 5.99 30.91 24.70
N ARG A 723 5.35 29.99 25.40
CA ARG A 723 4.64 30.23 26.66
C ARG A 723 5.63 30.45 27.81
N GLN A 724 5.12 30.96 28.94
CA GLN A 724 5.92 31.25 30.14
C GLN A 724 6.56 30.00 30.77
N ASP A 725 6.01 28.81 30.52
CA ASP A 725 6.56 27.50 30.90
C ASP A 725 7.61 26.96 29.92
N GLY A 726 7.95 27.72 28.88
CA GLY A 726 8.93 27.37 27.85
C GLY A 726 8.39 26.47 26.73
N LYS A 727 7.11 26.10 26.75
CA LYS A 727 6.49 25.31 25.68
C LYS A 727 6.17 26.15 24.44
N PHE A 728 6.27 25.56 23.26
CA PHE A 728 5.82 26.15 22.01
C PHE A 728 4.33 25.87 21.79
N GLU A 729 3.55 26.93 21.86
CA GLU A 729 2.14 26.98 21.50
C GLU A 729 2.03 27.26 19.99
N LYS A 730 1.66 26.24 19.22
CA LYS A 730 1.41 26.35 17.78
C LYS A 730 0.21 27.28 17.56
N LEU A 731 0.36 28.25 16.65
CA LEU A 731 -0.75 29.06 16.15
C LEU A 731 -1.22 28.54 14.78
N SER A 732 -0.30 28.33 13.84
CA SER A 732 -0.62 27.89 12.48
C SER A 732 0.64 27.40 11.73
N VAL A 733 0.57 27.29 10.40
CA VAL A 733 1.69 26.96 9.52
C VAL A 733 1.79 27.97 8.37
N PHE A 734 2.95 28.06 7.72
CA PHE A 734 3.08 28.69 6.40
C PHE A 734 4.28 28.13 5.63
N THR A 735 4.33 28.41 4.33
CA THR A 735 5.46 28.08 3.46
C THR A 735 6.27 29.34 3.09
N MET A 736 7.57 29.22 2.88
CA MET A 736 8.41 30.27 2.32
C MET A 736 8.84 29.88 0.91
N THR A 737 8.55 30.75 -0.06
CA THR A 737 8.67 30.45 -1.50
C THR A 737 9.82 31.21 -2.19
N ASP A 738 10.66 31.86 -1.41
CA ASP A 738 11.73 32.73 -1.90
C ASP A 738 12.93 31.93 -2.45
N PRO A 739 13.32 32.08 -3.73
CA PRO A 739 14.50 31.40 -4.29
C PRO A 739 15.83 31.86 -3.65
N ARG A 740 15.80 32.89 -2.80
CA ARG A 740 16.92 33.32 -1.94
C ARG A 740 17.03 32.50 -0.66
N GLU A 741 16.60 31.24 -0.65
CA GLU A 741 16.78 30.28 0.46
C GLU A 741 18.26 30.23 0.94
N ILE A 742 19.22 30.29 0.01
CA ILE A 742 20.66 30.38 0.32
C ILE A 742 21.00 31.64 1.13
N VAL A 743 20.28 32.75 0.91
CA VAL A 743 20.44 33.99 1.68
C VAL A 743 19.85 33.81 3.07
N PHE A 744 18.66 33.21 3.20
CA PHE A 744 18.02 32.89 4.49
C PHE A 744 18.97 32.09 5.41
N TRP A 745 19.57 31.01 4.91
CA TRP A 745 20.56 30.21 5.63
C TRP A 745 21.95 30.85 5.78
N SER A 746 22.23 31.99 5.15
CA SER A 746 23.49 32.73 5.38
C SER A 746 23.32 33.86 6.41
N LEU A 747 22.11 34.04 6.96
CA LEU A 747 21.85 35.02 8.01
C LEU A 747 22.39 34.58 9.38
N GLY A 748 22.50 33.28 9.65
CA GLY A 748 23.00 32.74 10.92
C GLY A 748 22.10 33.07 12.11
N VAL A 749 20.80 33.21 11.86
CA VAL A 749 19.76 33.48 12.88
C VAL A 749 19.16 32.20 13.44
N GLU A 750 19.40 31.09 12.74
CA GLU A 750 18.85 29.80 13.08
C GLU A 750 19.59 29.12 14.24
N THR A 751 18.82 28.37 15.02
CA THR A 751 19.37 27.38 15.94
C THR A 751 18.94 25.99 15.47
N TYR A 752 19.93 25.11 15.23
CA TYR A 752 19.72 23.70 14.84
C TYR A 752 19.89 22.78 16.05
N GLY A 753 19.17 21.65 16.06
CA GLY A 753 19.27 20.66 17.13
C GLY A 753 18.68 21.15 18.47
N VAL A 754 17.83 22.19 18.42
CA VAL A 754 17.19 22.75 19.61
C VAL A 754 15.89 22.01 19.88
N LYS A 755 15.94 21.13 20.88
CA LYS A 755 14.75 20.50 21.46
C LYS A 755 13.82 21.57 22.01
N THR A 756 12.71 21.79 21.32
CA THR A 756 11.63 22.68 21.72
C THR A 756 10.43 21.85 22.13
N VAL A 757 10.06 21.91 23.41
CA VAL A 757 8.89 21.20 23.95
C VAL A 757 7.62 21.80 23.34
N LEU A 758 6.70 20.94 22.90
CA LEU A 758 5.43 21.35 22.32
C LEU A 758 4.35 21.45 23.42
N CYS A 759 3.32 22.27 23.15
CA CYS A 759 2.15 22.43 24.00
C CYS A 759 1.02 21.47 23.63
#